data_AF-A0A6N7HFB2-F1
#
_entry.id   AF-A0A6N7HFB2-F1
#
_cell.length_a   1.000
_cell.length_b   1.000
_cell.length_c   1.000
_cell.angle_alpha   90.00
_cell.angle_beta   90.00
_cell.angle_gamma   90.00
#
_symmetry.space_group_name_H-M   'P 1'
#
loop_
_entity.id
_entity.type
_entity.pdbx_description
1 polymer ?
#
loop_
_entity_poly.entity_id
_entity_poly.type
_entity_poly.pdbx_seq_one_letter_code
_entity_poly.pdbx_strand_id
1 'polypeptide(L)'
;MSPHVPVPMSSGTPEWAHGVRRLVVLSGAGVSTDSGIQDFRGPSGVWTLSPGAQKKYTYQAFLADPELRGRYWKSRHEHPVWRAEPNAGHLAVASLASSDIDTTVVTQNTDGLHQRAGTPADQVIELHGTMHDVICVERGHRSSTAEALARVDAGEAVPHCLRCGGILKTASTMFGQTMSPAVFARAEQAVTTCDLVLAVGTTLMVEPAGSLCASAVHAGATLVIVNWDPTPYDGIATEIIRDPLSEALPRIVGQLPPRAARSGAGPAPDVRTGAGTSARVPRPSQLLRARARTARFRSRAAELERLTAWCAGTGARTHLVSGPAGVGKSRLVLELADRLAATGEWDVELLAADARRPASGRRPLLVVVDDAETRQEQVARVVHAASAGPSRVLLLARTRDGWWDGLRSEVDTSEELAPLDSAAWDVAHDYAAALTAMGFRCSPPDQDVLLGLTDAPRPPGALQRSVLAGLLGGTGQAADLLVRHELAYSRRSSDEHGLELPADAVEGAVATAILCGAADEDAAVAALGHIPALRDADVRLRAARWLRDLYPPVGSGQSRYWDESLPDPLAEELIAAVVNPRFLMGMLMETAEEQDRRALTVLARAAATRPGLRACLTELLSGATRRLAGGGRRGVGRRISRPAGRGADHAGRERRPTRGAAGSHTARHDGTRRVPGAPRGKPRRGLRGTHRDISGHRAARPHDDARRAGRAAGRSGPGRAGPRGRAAVRGGRRPAGRSARPSGTRRGVVAQSRRARSPRARAVSVDRRGGDAVSTRRVAVVQSAPSLFDLPETLRRFETLLAESAAGGAELVVFPEAFIGGYPKGATFGATVGERTDDGRALFARYRRSAVDIPGATFDEIRATVARHRAHVVVGVIERAGHTLYCTALVIAPDGTLLGHHRKLVPTGTERLIWGRGDAADVAVVDTDLGRVGMAICWENYMPLYRTELYRQGVQIYCAPTVDCRDTWAATMRHVGVEGRCFVLSAAQFAVRADYPPDFPLGADPVVIRGGSCVVDPFGRFLAGPVFERREVLVADLDLDLLDGAYLDLDVVGHYARPDLFRLTTTAKPARAGTPDHG
;
A
#
# COMPACT_ATOMS: atom_id res chain seq x y z
N MET A 1 31.42 -26.45 -41.78
CA MET A 1 32.48 -26.77 -40.81
C MET A 1 33.65 -25.86 -41.10
N SER A 2 34.05 -25.04 -40.14
CA SER A 2 35.38 -24.42 -40.06
C SER A 2 35.82 -24.56 -38.61
N PRO A 3 37.04 -25.02 -38.31
CA PRO A 3 37.44 -25.28 -36.93
C PRO A 3 37.70 -23.96 -36.19
N HIS A 4 37.16 -23.80 -34.99
CA HIS A 4 37.66 -22.79 -34.07
C HIS A 4 39.04 -23.21 -33.57
N VAL A 5 40.02 -22.34 -33.77
CA VAL A 5 41.39 -22.55 -33.28
C VAL A 5 41.38 -22.44 -31.75
N PRO A 6 42.00 -23.38 -31.01
CA PRO A 6 42.13 -23.25 -29.56
C PRO A 6 43.01 -22.04 -29.20
N VAL A 7 42.49 -21.15 -28.35
CA VAL A 7 43.33 -20.14 -27.69
C VAL A 7 44.18 -20.86 -26.63
N PRO A 8 45.49 -20.57 -26.50
CA PRO A 8 46.34 -21.26 -25.53
C PRO A 8 45.85 -21.07 -24.08
N MET A 9 45.82 -22.14 -23.29
CA MET A 9 45.54 -22.03 -21.86
C MET A 9 46.67 -21.26 -21.16
N SER A 10 46.31 -20.26 -20.35
CA SER A 10 47.22 -19.70 -19.35
C SER A 10 47.41 -20.71 -18.21
N SER A 11 48.65 -21.18 -18.02
CA SER A 11 49.00 -22.12 -16.94
C SER A 11 49.18 -21.45 -15.58
N GLY A 12 48.33 -20.46 -15.27
CA GLY A 12 48.30 -19.74 -14.00
C GLY A 12 47.00 -19.99 -13.24
N THR A 13 47.04 -19.82 -11.92
CA THR A 13 45.82 -19.68 -11.10
C THR A 13 45.04 -18.45 -11.59
N PRO A 14 43.72 -18.55 -11.85
CA PRO A 14 42.89 -17.40 -12.22
C PRO A 14 42.85 -16.35 -11.10
N GLU A 15 42.72 -15.06 -11.47
CA GLU A 15 42.73 -13.96 -10.49
C GLU A 15 41.63 -14.12 -9.42
N TRP A 16 40.44 -14.61 -9.81
CA TRP A 16 39.32 -14.89 -8.91
C TRP A 16 39.54 -16.07 -7.96
N ALA A 17 40.53 -16.93 -8.19
CA ALA A 17 40.87 -18.03 -7.30
C ALA A 17 41.83 -17.59 -6.17
N HIS A 18 42.39 -16.37 -6.24
CA HIS A 18 43.29 -15.85 -5.22
C HIS A 18 42.55 -15.34 -3.97
N GLY A 19 42.96 -15.83 -2.80
CA GLY A 19 42.52 -15.27 -1.51
C GLY A 19 41.13 -15.70 -1.03
N VAL A 20 40.42 -16.54 -1.80
CA VAL A 20 39.13 -17.17 -1.42
C VAL A 20 39.27 -17.90 -0.08
N ARG A 21 38.34 -17.67 0.84
CA ARG A 21 38.24 -18.36 2.14
C ARG A 21 36.88 -18.99 2.35
N ARG A 22 35.83 -18.46 1.72
CA ARG A 22 34.45 -18.94 1.76
C ARG A 22 33.95 -19.15 0.33
N LEU A 23 33.49 -20.36 0.04
CA LEU A 23 33.11 -20.82 -1.29
C LEU A 23 31.69 -21.40 -1.24
N VAL A 24 30.81 -20.95 -2.14
CA VAL A 24 29.54 -21.63 -2.38
C VAL A 24 29.55 -22.33 -3.73
N VAL A 25 29.22 -23.63 -3.73
CA VAL A 25 28.94 -24.39 -4.96
C VAL A 25 27.42 -24.44 -5.15
N LEU A 26 26.89 -23.62 -6.07
CA LEU A 26 25.47 -23.60 -6.45
C LEU A 26 25.24 -24.61 -7.58
N SER A 27 24.84 -25.84 -7.24
CA SER A 27 24.69 -26.94 -8.21
C SER A 27 23.26 -27.17 -8.70
N GLY A 28 23.14 -27.67 -9.94
CA GLY A 28 21.89 -28.18 -10.51
C GLY A 28 22.10 -29.46 -11.32
N ALA A 29 21.02 -29.94 -11.95
CA ALA A 29 20.92 -31.32 -12.47
C ALA A 29 22.01 -31.71 -13.49
N GLY A 30 22.61 -30.74 -14.20
CA GLY A 30 23.74 -30.95 -15.10
C GLY A 30 24.99 -31.50 -14.40
N VAL A 31 25.16 -31.31 -13.09
CA VAL A 31 26.29 -31.91 -12.34
C VAL A 31 26.16 -33.44 -12.23
N SER A 32 24.96 -33.99 -12.42
CA SER A 32 24.65 -35.43 -12.24
C SER A 32 24.43 -36.20 -13.55
N THR A 33 24.62 -35.58 -14.72
CA THR A 33 24.49 -36.25 -16.04
C THR A 33 25.43 -37.45 -16.14
N ASP A 34 26.68 -37.24 -15.74
CA ASP A 34 27.75 -38.23 -15.86
C ASP A 34 27.62 -39.34 -14.81
N SER A 35 26.73 -39.13 -13.82
CA SER A 35 26.26 -40.14 -12.85
C SER A 35 25.03 -40.92 -13.34
N GLY A 36 24.60 -40.71 -14.59
CA GLY A 36 23.44 -41.38 -15.19
C GLY A 36 22.08 -40.77 -14.82
N ILE A 37 22.04 -39.61 -14.16
CA ILE A 37 20.79 -38.90 -13.86
C ILE A 37 20.54 -37.87 -14.98
N GLN A 38 19.47 -38.10 -15.75
CA GLN A 38 19.07 -37.21 -16.84
C GLN A 38 18.76 -35.80 -16.35
N ASP A 39 19.29 -34.79 -17.04
CA ASP A 39 19.05 -33.38 -16.73
C ASP A 39 17.65 -32.91 -17.21
N PHE A 40 17.31 -31.65 -16.96
CA PHE A 40 15.99 -31.10 -17.28
C PHE A 40 15.91 -30.33 -18.61
N ARG A 41 17.00 -29.73 -19.11
CA ARG A 41 16.95 -28.70 -20.17
C ARG A 41 18.09 -28.71 -21.19
N GLY A 42 19.15 -29.48 -20.98
CA GLY A 42 20.22 -29.67 -21.96
C GLY A 42 19.75 -30.43 -23.21
N PRO A 43 20.67 -30.80 -24.11
CA PRO A 43 20.34 -31.46 -25.38
C PRO A 43 19.52 -32.75 -25.26
N SER A 44 19.69 -33.48 -24.14
CA SER A 44 18.96 -34.72 -23.82
C SER A 44 17.98 -34.54 -22.64
N GLY A 45 17.71 -33.31 -22.22
CA GLY A 45 16.97 -33.00 -20.99
C GLY A 45 15.47 -33.35 -21.05
N VAL A 46 14.87 -33.70 -19.92
CA VAL A 46 13.47 -34.16 -19.82
C VAL A 46 12.46 -33.17 -20.43
N TRP A 47 12.64 -31.87 -20.23
CA TRP A 47 11.74 -30.85 -20.80
C TRP A 47 12.07 -30.50 -22.25
N THR A 48 13.29 -30.78 -22.71
CA THR A 48 13.73 -30.65 -24.11
C THR A 48 13.09 -31.75 -24.96
N LEU A 49 13.13 -33.00 -24.47
CA LEU A 49 12.53 -34.17 -25.12
C LEU A 49 11.02 -34.27 -24.92
N SER A 50 10.43 -33.54 -23.96
CA SER A 50 8.98 -33.49 -23.75
C SER A 50 8.48 -32.10 -23.33
N PRO A 51 8.42 -31.13 -24.27
CA PRO A 51 7.91 -29.79 -24.02
C PRO A 51 6.48 -29.81 -23.46
N GLY A 52 6.29 -29.12 -22.33
CA GLY A 52 5.00 -29.07 -21.63
C GLY A 52 4.73 -30.20 -20.63
N ALA A 53 5.58 -31.22 -20.50
CA ALA A 53 5.48 -32.18 -19.40
C ALA A 53 5.62 -31.50 -18.02
N GLN A 54 6.43 -30.44 -17.93
CA GLN A 54 6.54 -29.55 -16.76
C GLN A 54 5.16 -29.01 -16.27
N LYS A 55 4.20 -28.77 -17.18
CA LYS A 55 2.86 -28.28 -16.83
C LYS A 55 1.92 -29.37 -16.31
N LYS A 56 2.29 -30.65 -16.44
CA LYS A 56 1.47 -31.82 -16.02
C LYS A 56 1.81 -32.33 -14.61
N TYR A 57 2.98 -31.98 -14.07
CA TYR A 57 3.45 -32.40 -12.74
C TYR A 57 3.53 -31.22 -11.75
N THR A 58 2.43 -30.47 -11.62
CA THR A 58 2.31 -29.46 -10.56
C THR A 58 1.84 -30.09 -9.25
N TYR A 59 2.17 -29.45 -8.13
CA TYR A 59 1.73 -29.86 -6.80
C TYR A 59 0.19 -29.97 -6.71
N GLN A 60 -0.52 -28.98 -7.26
CA GLN A 60 -1.99 -28.96 -7.23
C GLN A 60 -2.61 -30.07 -8.08
N ALA A 61 -2.01 -30.41 -9.24
CA ALA A 61 -2.43 -31.57 -10.02
C ALA A 61 -2.19 -32.88 -9.26
N PHE A 62 -1.04 -33.01 -8.57
CA PHE A 62 -0.72 -34.19 -7.76
C PHE A 62 -1.68 -34.38 -6.57
N LEU A 63 -2.21 -33.30 -5.98
CA LEU A 63 -3.27 -33.38 -4.95
C LEU A 63 -4.64 -33.72 -5.55
N ALA A 64 -4.97 -33.21 -6.74
CA ALA A 64 -6.27 -33.42 -7.38
C ALA A 64 -6.44 -34.81 -8.06
N ASP A 65 -5.40 -35.33 -8.73
CA ASP A 65 -5.48 -36.51 -9.61
C ASP A 65 -4.85 -37.78 -8.97
N PRO A 66 -5.64 -38.81 -8.61
CA PRO A 66 -5.13 -40.08 -8.10
C PRO A 66 -4.32 -40.90 -9.11
N GLU A 67 -4.63 -40.84 -10.40
CA GLU A 67 -3.88 -41.53 -11.46
C GLU A 67 -2.52 -40.87 -11.70
N LEU A 68 -2.43 -39.54 -11.53
CA LEU A 68 -1.14 -38.84 -11.51
C LEU A 68 -0.30 -39.26 -10.31
N ARG A 69 -0.90 -39.51 -9.13
CA ARG A 69 -0.18 -40.06 -7.98
C ARG A 69 0.38 -41.46 -8.27
N GLY A 70 -0.40 -42.36 -8.88
CA GLY A 70 0.07 -43.69 -9.27
C GLY A 70 1.22 -43.64 -10.28
N ARG A 71 1.09 -42.81 -11.32
CA ARG A 71 2.16 -42.59 -12.33
C ARG A 71 3.41 -41.97 -11.72
N TYR A 72 3.26 -41.02 -10.80
CA TYR A 72 4.37 -40.44 -10.04
C TYR A 72 5.09 -41.49 -9.20
N TRP A 73 4.37 -42.32 -8.44
CA TRP A 73 4.99 -43.34 -7.59
C TRP A 73 5.71 -44.42 -8.40
N LYS A 74 5.12 -44.86 -9.53
CA LYS A 74 5.82 -45.69 -10.51
C LYS A 74 7.10 -45.02 -11.04
N SER A 75 7.02 -43.74 -11.43
CA SER A 75 8.18 -42.95 -11.88
C SER A 75 9.24 -42.72 -10.79
N ARG A 76 8.90 -42.86 -9.51
CA ARG A 76 9.87 -42.85 -8.40
C ARG A 76 10.48 -44.22 -8.17
N HIS A 77 9.72 -45.32 -8.30
CA HIS A 77 10.28 -46.67 -8.28
C HIS A 77 11.32 -46.87 -9.41
N GLU A 78 10.99 -46.45 -10.64
CA GLU A 78 11.81 -46.64 -11.84
C GLU A 78 12.96 -45.61 -12.01
N HIS A 79 13.19 -44.73 -11.02
CA HIS A 79 14.11 -43.59 -11.16
C HIS A 79 15.60 -44.00 -11.10
N PRO A 80 16.49 -43.48 -11.98
CA PRO A 80 17.90 -43.91 -12.02
C PRO A 80 18.73 -43.56 -10.78
N VAL A 81 18.26 -42.61 -9.95
CA VAL A 81 18.94 -42.17 -8.71
C VAL A 81 19.32 -43.33 -7.78
N TRP A 82 18.52 -44.39 -7.71
CA TRP A 82 18.77 -45.54 -6.84
C TRP A 82 19.99 -46.39 -7.27
N ARG A 83 20.58 -46.09 -8.43
CA ARG A 83 21.73 -46.80 -9.02
C ARG A 83 22.85 -45.86 -9.50
N ALA A 84 22.66 -44.55 -9.37
CA ALA A 84 23.66 -43.54 -9.71
C ALA A 84 24.78 -43.53 -8.66
N GLU A 85 26.02 -43.30 -9.08
CA GLU A 85 27.18 -43.07 -8.19
C GLU A 85 27.77 -41.66 -8.41
N PRO A 86 28.38 -41.02 -7.39
CA PRO A 86 28.96 -39.69 -7.55
C PRO A 86 30.12 -39.68 -8.56
N ASN A 87 30.06 -38.76 -9.53
CA ASN A 87 31.11 -38.57 -10.54
C ASN A 87 32.29 -37.71 -10.02
N ALA A 88 33.31 -37.54 -10.87
CA ALA A 88 34.52 -36.77 -10.55
C ALA A 88 34.23 -35.32 -10.12
N GLY A 89 33.17 -34.69 -10.66
CA GLY A 89 32.76 -33.35 -10.26
C GLY A 89 32.25 -33.28 -8.81
N HIS A 90 31.47 -34.28 -8.37
CA HIS A 90 31.04 -34.38 -6.98
C HIS A 90 32.22 -34.69 -6.03
N LEU A 91 33.11 -35.60 -6.44
CA LEU A 91 34.29 -35.97 -5.65
C LEU A 91 35.28 -34.81 -5.48
N ALA A 92 35.42 -33.95 -6.50
CA ALA A 92 36.20 -32.71 -6.40
C ALA A 92 35.56 -31.69 -5.44
N VAL A 93 34.22 -31.56 -5.44
CA VAL A 93 33.53 -30.71 -4.47
C VAL A 93 33.64 -31.26 -3.04
N ALA A 94 33.59 -32.59 -2.88
CA ALA A 94 33.76 -33.23 -1.57
C ALA A 94 35.17 -33.08 -0.99
N SER A 95 36.23 -33.06 -1.82
CA SER A 95 37.61 -32.91 -1.33
C SER A 95 37.88 -31.56 -0.66
N LEU A 96 37.14 -30.51 -1.04
CA LEU A 96 37.20 -29.18 -0.39
C LEU A 96 36.85 -29.23 1.11
N ALA A 97 36.06 -30.21 1.56
CA ALA A 97 35.78 -30.41 2.99
C ALA A 97 37.02 -30.79 3.82
N SER A 98 38.14 -31.15 3.17
CA SER A 98 39.45 -31.34 3.80
C SER A 98 40.42 -30.15 3.64
N SER A 99 39.93 -29.02 3.12
CA SER A 99 40.72 -27.81 2.87
C SER A 99 40.49 -26.70 3.91
N ASP A 100 41.34 -25.68 3.88
CA ASP A 100 41.22 -24.44 4.67
C ASP A 100 40.09 -23.50 4.16
N ILE A 101 39.32 -23.90 3.13
CA ILE A 101 38.25 -23.10 2.50
C ILE A 101 36.88 -23.56 3.01
N ASP A 102 36.21 -22.68 3.74
CA ASP A 102 34.84 -22.84 4.24
C ASP A 102 33.87 -22.99 3.06
N THR A 103 33.46 -24.23 2.79
CA THR A 103 32.74 -24.60 1.57
C THR A 103 31.31 -25.03 1.89
N THR A 104 30.34 -24.37 1.27
CA THR A 104 28.91 -24.72 1.37
C THR A 104 28.37 -25.12 0.00
N VAL A 105 27.71 -26.28 -0.11
CA VAL A 105 27.06 -26.74 -1.35
C VAL A 105 25.58 -26.41 -1.29
N VAL A 106 25.15 -25.42 -2.07
CA VAL A 106 23.73 -25.11 -2.27
C VAL A 106 23.28 -25.90 -3.49
N THR A 107 22.39 -26.89 -3.33
CA THR A 107 21.98 -27.74 -4.45
C THR A 107 20.51 -27.60 -4.80
N GLN A 108 20.24 -27.47 -6.10
CA GLN A 108 18.91 -27.60 -6.69
C GLN A 108 18.54 -29.08 -6.95
N ASN A 109 19.47 -30.01 -6.72
CA ASN A 109 19.22 -31.44 -6.88
C ASN A 109 18.49 -32.01 -5.67
N THR A 110 18.03 -33.24 -5.84
CA THR A 110 17.25 -34.00 -4.85
C THR A 110 17.75 -35.45 -4.75
N ASP A 111 18.96 -35.71 -5.27
CA ASP A 111 19.54 -37.03 -5.52
C ASP A 111 20.52 -37.51 -4.43
N GLY A 112 20.96 -36.64 -3.53
CA GLY A 112 21.90 -36.95 -2.45
C GLY A 112 23.33 -37.27 -2.89
N LEU A 113 23.71 -37.00 -4.14
CA LEU A 113 25.02 -37.40 -4.67
C LEU A 113 26.20 -36.61 -4.06
N HIS A 114 26.00 -35.35 -3.65
CA HIS A 114 27.01 -34.57 -2.93
C HIS A 114 27.33 -35.18 -1.56
N GLN A 115 26.30 -35.53 -0.78
CA GLN A 115 26.46 -36.20 0.52
C GLN A 115 27.14 -37.56 0.35
N ARG A 116 26.77 -38.33 -0.70
CA ARG A 116 27.39 -39.62 -1.02
C ARG A 116 28.83 -39.52 -1.53
N ALA A 117 29.24 -38.39 -2.10
CA ALA A 117 30.63 -38.13 -2.49
C ALA A 117 31.55 -37.85 -1.29
N GLY A 118 30.98 -37.61 -0.10
CA GLY A 118 31.70 -37.29 1.13
C GLY A 118 31.55 -35.84 1.60
N THR A 119 30.78 -34.99 0.92
CA THR A 119 30.50 -33.63 1.40
C THR A 119 29.70 -33.69 2.72
N PRO A 120 30.17 -33.07 3.81
CA PRO A 120 29.47 -33.03 5.09
C PRO A 120 28.02 -32.55 5.00
N ALA A 121 27.10 -33.26 5.67
CA ALA A 121 25.66 -33.03 5.52
C ALA A 121 25.16 -31.68 6.08
N ASP A 122 25.94 -31.05 6.96
CA ASP A 122 25.73 -29.69 7.46
C ASP A 122 26.16 -28.61 6.45
N GLN A 123 27.19 -28.89 5.65
CA GLN A 123 27.65 -28.07 4.52
C GLN A 123 26.73 -28.16 3.28
N VAL A 124 25.80 -29.11 3.20
CA VAL A 124 24.85 -29.24 2.07
C VAL A 124 23.49 -28.58 2.38
N ILE A 125 23.00 -27.79 1.44
CA ILE A 125 21.70 -27.11 1.49
C ILE A 125 20.86 -27.53 0.27
N GLU A 126 19.98 -28.52 0.46
CA GLU A 126 19.06 -29.01 -0.57
C GLU A 126 17.86 -28.07 -0.75
N LEU A 127 17.97 -27.09 -1.66
CA LEU A 127 16.92 -26.10 -1.95
C LEU A 127 15.57 -26.74 -2.28
N HIS A 128 15.61 -27.80 -3.09
CA HIS A 128 14.42 -28.54 -3.52
C HIS A 128 14.14 -29.77 -2.65
N GLY A 129 14.78 -29.93 -1.49
CA GLY A 129 14.67 -31.10 -0.62
C GLY A 129 15.25 -32.38 -1.24
N THR A 130 14.79 -33.54 -0.80
CA THR A 130 15.36 -34.84 -1.22
C THR A 130 14.30 -35.83 -1.74
N MET A 131 14.74 -36.75 -2.60
CA MET A 131 13.94 -37.92 -3.00
C MET A 131 14.06 -39.10 -2.02
N HIS A 132 15.06 -39.11 -1.13
CA HIS A 132 15.32 -40.24 -0.21
C HIS A 132 14.34 -40.32 0.96
N ASP A 133 13.75 -39.19 1.35
CA ASP A 133 12.65 -39.09 2.33
C ASP A 133 11.29 -39.00 1.62
N VAL A 134 10.23 -39.39 2.33
CA VAL A 134 8.84 -39.01 2.03
C VAL A 134 8.28 -38.05 3.07
N ILE A 135 7.21 -37.33 2.70
CA ILE A 135 6.47 -36.44 3.58
C ILE A 135 4.95 -36.57 3.36
N CYS A 136 4.22 -36.65 4.46
CA CYS A 136 2.76 -36.55 4.52
C CYS A 136 2.31 -35.10 4.30
N VAL A 137 1.42 -34.87 3.34
CA VAL A 137 0.91 -33.55 2.95
C VAL A 137 0.12 -32.89 4.09
N GLU A 138 -0.68 -33.67 4.82
CA GLU A 138 -1.65 -33.16 5.79
C GLU A 138 -1.07 -32.93 7.20
N ARG A 139 0.00 -33.66 7.55
CA ARG A 139 0.58 -33.66 8.92
C ARG A 139 2.09 -33.54 8.98
N GLY A 140 2.79 -33.44 7.84
CA GLY A 140 4.24 -33.26 7.78
C GLY A 140 5.09 -34.46 8.29
N HIS A 141 4.48 -35.58 8.67
CA HIS A 141 5.18 -36.79 9.06
C HIS A 141 6.13 -37.27 7.95
N ARG A 142 7.37 -37.60 8.31
CA ARG A 142 8.38 -38.20 7.41
C ARG A 142 8.64 -39.68 7.72
N SER A 143 9.10 -40.39 6.71
CA SER A 143 9.72 -41.72 6.73
C SER A 143 10.62 -41.86 5.50
N SER A 144 11.30 -43.00 5.28
CA SER A 144 12.11 -43.17 4.07
C SER A 144 11.25 -43.41 2.81
N THR A 145 11.80 -43.08 1.64
CA THR A 145 11.24 -43.49 0.34
C THR A 145 11.41 -44.99 0.11
N ALA A 146 12.43 -45.62 0.69
CA ALA A 146 12.60 -47.08 0.63
C ALA A 146 11.40 -47.82 1.25
N GLU A 147 10.92 -47.40 2.43
CA GLU A 147 9.69 -47.94 3.05
C GLU A 147 8.44 -47.71 2.18
N ALA A 148 8.35 -46.58 1.48
CA ALA A 148 7.23 -46.27 0.61
C ALA A 148 7.25 -47.09 -0.69
N LEU A 149 8.44 -47.32 -1.27
CA LEU A 149 8.62 -48.15 -2.46
C LEU A 149 8.40 -49.64 -2.16
N ALA A 150 8.90 -50.16 -1.04
CA ALA A 150 8.64 -51.54 -0.62
C ALA A 150 7.13 -51.84 -0.46
N ARG A 151 6.30 -50.83 -0.19
CA ARG A 151 4.83 -50.94 -0.19
C ARG A 151 4.23 -50.91 -1.60
N VAL A 152 4.79 -50.12 -2.52
CA VAL A 152 4.44 -50.16 -3.95
C VAL A 152 4.72 -51.56 -4.52
N ASP A 153 5.87 -52.15 -4.18
CA ASP A 153 6.25 -53.51 -4.57
C ASP A 153 5.32 -54.58 -3.97
N ALA A 154 4.82 -54.36 -2.74
CA ALA A 154 3.77 -55.15 -2.11
C ALA A 154 2.35 -54.91 -2.69
N GLY A 155 2.22 -54.11 -3.76
CA GLY A 155 0.98 -53.86 -4.49
C GLY A 155 0.26 -52.54 -4.16
N GLU A 156 0.78 -51.72 -3.24
CA GLU A 156 0.16 -50.45 -2.85
C GLU A 156 0.50 -49.34 -3.85
N ALA A 157 -0.22 -49.29 -4.98
CA ALA A 157 0.06 -48.41 -6.12
C ALA A 157 0.14 -46.89 -5.81
N VAL A 158 -0.41 -46.43 -4.68
CA VAL A 158 -0.17 -45.09 -4.11
C VAL A 158 -0.02 -45.23 -2.58
N PRO A 159 1.20 -45.19 -2.02
CA PRO A 159 1.41 -45.37 -0.60
C PRO A 159 0.82 -44.21 0.23
N HIS A 160 -0.03 -44.55 1.21
CA HIS A 160 -0.63 -43.58 2.14
C HIS A 160 0.18 -43.43 3.45
N CYS A 161 -0.04 -42.34 4.19
CA CYS A 161 0.65 -42.08 5.45
C CYS A 161 0.13 -43.01 6.57
N LEU A 162 1.00 -43.89 7.08
CA LEU A 162 0.71 -44.88 8.13
C LEU A 162 0.21 -44.28 9.47
N ARG A 163 0.29 -42.96 9.66
CA ARG A 163 -0.20 -42.27 10.87
C ARG A 163 -1.54 -41.53 10.70
N CYS A 164 -2.06 -41.37 9.48
CA CYS A 164 -3.29 -40.62 9.26
C CYS A 164 -4.08 -40.92 7.97
N GLY A 165 -3.67 -41.89 7.15
CA GLY A 165 -4.32 -42.18 5.86
C GLY A 165 -4.05 -41.16 4.74
N GLY A 166 -3.29 -40.10 5.04
CA GLY A 166 -3.04 -38.96 4.15
C GLY A 166 -2.09 -39.23 2.98
N ILE A 167 -2.02 -38.30 2.04
CA ILE A 167 -1.20 -38.39 0.82
C ILE A 167 0.29 -38.29 1.18
N LEU A 168 1.08 -39.29 0.76
CA LEU A 168 2.55 -39.20 0.72
C LEU A 168 3.05 -38.73 -0.63
N LYS A 169 4.13 -37.95 -0.60
CA LYS A 169 5.05 -37.68 -1.71
C LYS A 169 6.50 -37.75 -1.22
N THR A 170 7.50 -37.78 -2.10
CA THR A 170 8.89 -37.51 -1.71
C THR A 170 9.03 -36.15 -1.02
N ALA A 171 10.00 -35.99 -0.12
CA ALA A 171 10.21 -34.74 0.61
C ALA A 171 10.57 -33.55 -0.30
N SER A 172 10.97 -33.82 -1.54
CA SER A 172 11.29 -32.83 -2.57
C SER A 172 10.13 -31.86 -2.92
N THR A 173 10.44 -30.59 -3.16
CA THR A 173 9.51 -29.55 -3.63
C THR A 173 9.00 -29.84 -5.04
N MET A 174 7.71 -29.62 -5.31
CA MET A 174 7.09 -29.76 -6.63
C MET A 174 6.76 -28.41 -7.26
N PHE A 175 6.60 -28.33 -8.59
CA PHE A 175 6.21 -27.08 -9.26
C PHE A 175 4.87 -26.55 -8.74
N GLY A 176 4.82 -25.29 -8.30
CA GLY A 176 3.65 -24.69 -7.65
C GLY A 176 3.47 -25.08 -6.17
N GLN A 177 4.46 -25.72 -5.55
CA GLN A 177 4.62 -25.82 -4.09
C GLN A 177 5.60 -24.74 -3.62
N THR A 178 5.33 -24.09 -2.49
CA THR A 178 6.26 -23.14 -1.85
C THR A 178 7.52 -23.88 -1.38
N MET A 179 8.70 -23.32 -1.67
CA MET A 179 9.98 -23.78 -1.12
C MET A 179 10.06 -23.49 0.38
N SER A 180 10.85 -24.25 1.16
CA SER A 180 11.02 -24.00 2.59
C SER A 180 11.75 -22.66 2.84
N PRO A 181 11.13 -21.65 3.48
CA PRO A 181 11.76 -20.34 3.66
C PRO A 181 13.06 -20.41 4.46
N ALA A 182 13.14 -21.29 5.46
CA ALA A 182 14.34 -21.48 6.28
C ALA A 182 15.51 -22.12 5.50
N VAL A 183 15.22 -22.96 4.50
CA VAL A 183 16.26 -23.55 3.63
C VAL A 183 16.75 -22.50 2.63
N PHE A 184 15.84 -21.73 2.03
CA PHE A 184 16.21 -20.63 1.13
C PHE A 184 17.00 -19.54 1.86
N ALA A 185 16.60 -19.15 3.06
CA ALA A 185 17.33 -18.17 3.87
C ALA A 185 18.77 -18.63 4.22
N ARG A 186 18.99 -19.92 4.52
CA ARG A 186 20.35 -20.47 4.69
C ARG A 186 21.18 -20.36 3.42
N ALA A 187 20.58 -20.63 2.25
CA ALA A 187 21.27 -20.50 0.97
C ALA A 187 21.57 -19.03 0.60
N GLU A 188 20.61 -18.12 0.84
CA GLU A 188 20.76 -16.68 0.66
C GLU A 188 21.87 -16.12 1.58
N GLN A 189 21.93 -16.55 2.85
CA GLN A 189 23.01 -16.24 3.78
C GLN A 189 24.37 -16.77 3.30
N ALA A 190 24.43 -18.01 2.80
CA ALA A 190 25.67 -18.59 2.30
C ALA A 190 26.23 -17.78 1.10
N VAL A 191 25.40 -17.50 0.08
CA VAL A 191 25.88 -16.77 -1.12
C VAL A 191 26.16 -15.30 -0.84
N THR A 192 25.44 -14.65 0.08
CA THR A 192 25.70 -13.25 0.47
C THR A 192 26.85 -13.08 1.46
N THR A 193 27.45 -14.18 1.94
CA THR A 193 28.62 -14.14 2.82
C THR A 193 29.85 -14.89 2.28
N CYS A 194 29.78 -15.51 1.10
CA CYS A 194 30.93 -16.13 0.46
C CYS A 194 31.85 -15.10 -0.24
N ASP A 195 33.06 -15.53 -0.61
CA ASP A 195 33.99 -14.75 -1.44
C ASP A 195 33.89 -15.16 -2.92
N LEU A 196 33.51 -16.42 -3.19
CA LEU A 196 33.35 -17.01 -4.52
C LEU A 196 32.09 -17.90 -4.59
N VAL A 197 31.30 -17.77 -5.66
CA VAL A 197 30.27 -18.72 -6.08
C VAL A 197 30.70 -19.44 -7.35
N LEU A 198 30.69 -20.76 -7.31
CA LEU A 198 30.73 -21.62 -8.50
C LEU A 198 29.28 -22.07 -8.79
N ALA A 199 28.68 -21.56 -9.87
CA ALA A 199 27.35 -22.00 -10.32
C ALA A 199 27.49 -23.12 -11.35
N VAL A 200 27.18 -24.37 -10.98
CA VAL A 200 27.64 -25.57 -11.68
C VAL A 200 26.47 -26.44 -12.20
N GLY A 201 26.47 -26.77 -13.48
CA GLY A 201 25.46 -27.66 -14.09
C GLY A 201 24.02 -27.17 -13.95
N THR A 202 23.80 -25.86 -13.93
CA THR A 202 22.49 -25.25 -13.77
C THR A 202 22.24 -24.18 -14.82
N THR A 203 21.06 -24.25 -15.45
CA THR A 203 20.59 -23.21 -16.39
C THR A 203 20.17 -21.91 -15.68
N LEU A 204 20.07 -21.93 -14.34
CA LEU A 204 19.63 -20.80 -13.50
C LEU A 204 18.25 -20.19 -13.86
N MET A 205 17.46 -20.86 -14.71
CA MET A 205 16.12 -20.38 -15.14
C MET A 205 14.96 -20.74 -14.19
N VAL A 206 15.24 -21.21 -12.97
CA VAL A 206 14.21 -21.60 -12.00
C VAL A 206 14.31 -20.72 -10.77
N GLU A 207 13.38 -19.78 -10.63
CA GLU A 207 13.35 -18.87 -9.48
C GLU A 207 12.60 -19.47 -8.28
N PRO A 208 12.99 -19.11 -7.04
CA PRO A 208 14.03 -18.13 -6.67
C PRO A 208 15.48 -18.66 -6.67
N ALA A 209 15.73 -19.90 -7.10
CA ALA A 209 17.06 -20.52 -7.02
C ALA A 209 18.10 -19.92 -8.01
N GLY A 210 17.67 -19.27 -9.10
CA GLY A 210 18.55 -18.55 -10.02
C GLY A 210 19.10 -17.25 -9.42
N SER A 211 18.23 -16.45 -8.80
CA SER A 211 18.56 -15.14 -8.24
C SER A 211 19.66 -15.15 -7.17
N LEU A 212 19.95 -16.30 -6.54
CA LEU A 212 21.10 -16.48 -5.65
C LEU A 212 22.43 -16.05 -6.28
N CYS A 213 22.61 -16.23 -7.60
CA CYS A 213 23.79 -15.72 -8.33
C CYS A 213 23.89 -14.20 -8.29
N ALA A 214 22.77 -13.49 -8.49
CA ALA A 214 22.74 -12.03 -8.40
C ALA A 214 22.91 -11.54 -6.96
N SER A 215 22.33 -12.23 -5.96
CA SER A 215 22.53 -11.92 -4.54
C SER A 215 24.01 -12.03 -4.13
N ALA A 216 24.74 -13.01 -4.65
CA ALA A 216 26.17 -13.17 -4.42
C ALA A 216 27.00 -12.00 -4.97
N VAL A 217 26.82 -11.70 -6.26
CA VAL A 217 27.53 -10.59 -6.93
C VAL A 217 27.18 -9.24 -6.30
N HIS A 218 25.92 -9.05 -5.87
CA HIS A 218 25.51 -7.85 -5.15
C HIS A 218 26.14 -7.72 -3.75
N ALA A 219 26.45 -8.84 -3.09
CA ALA A 219 27.21 -8.86 -1.84
C ALA A 219 28.73 -8.68 -2.03
N GLY A 220 29.22 -8.72 -3.28
CA GLY A 220 30.63 -8.58 -3.63
C GLY A 220 31.40 -9.90 -3.79
N ALA A 221 30.70 -11.04 -3.82
CA ALA A 221 31.32 -12.32 -4.15
C ALA A 221 31.60 -12.42 -5.66
N THR A 222 32.71 -13.04 -6.04
CA THR A 222 32.97 -13.41 -7.44
C THR A 222 32.01 -14.51 -7.88
N LEU A 223 31.48 -14.43 -9.10
CA LEU A 223 30.66 -15.49 -9.70
C LEU A 223 31.39 -16.12 -10.89
N VAL A 224 31.59 -17.44 -10.85
CA VAL A 224 32.03 -18.23 -12.00
C VAL A 224 30.93 -19.22 -12.37
N ILE A 225 30.53 -19.23 -13.64
CA ILE A 225 29.47 -20.12 -14.14
C ILE A 225 30.11 -21.27 -14.91
N VAL A 226 29.90 -22.50 -14.45
CA VAL A 226 30.36 -23.73 -15.08
C VAL A 226 29.13 -24.46 -15.63
N ASN A 227 28.71 -24.09 -16.84
CA ASN A 227 27.52 -24.66 -17.48
C ASN A 227 27.65 -24.64 -19.00
N TRP A 228 27.27 -25.73 -19.66
CA TRP A 228 27.37 -25.86 -21.12
C TRP A 228 26.48 -24.84 -21.86
N ASP A 229 25.21 -24.77 -21.49
CA ASP A 229 24.25 -23.85 -22.11
C ASP A 229 24.31 -22.44 -21.50
N PRO A 230 24.01 -21.37 -22.27
CA PRO A 230 23.92 -20.01 -21.75
C PRO A 230 22.91 -19.85 -20.61
N THR A 231 23.26 -19.07 -19.59
CA THR A 231 22.39 -18.79 -18.43
C THR A 231 21.96 -17.32 -18.40
N PRO A 232 20.87 -16.97 -17.68
CA PRO A 232 20.47 -15.57 -17.48
C PRO A 232 21.51 -14.70 -16.75
N TYR A 233 22.51 -15.30 -16.10
CA TYR A 233 23.51 -14.61 -15.27
C TYR A 233 24.90 -14.56 -15.90
N ASP A 234 25.05 -15.07 -17.13
CA ASP A 234 26.30 -15.00 -17.91
C ASP A 234 26.83 -13.56 -17.98
N GLY A 235 25.95 -12.57 -18.13
CA GLY A 235 26.31 -11.14 -18.20
C GLY A 235 26.77 -10.50 -16.88
N ILE A 236 26.77 -11.23 -15.75
CA ILE A 236 27.33 -10.79 -14.46
C ILE A 236 28.40 -11.74 -13.91
N ALA A 237 28.76 -12.79 -14.65
CA ALA A 237 29.82 -13.72 -14.26
C ALA A 237 31.20 -13.12 -14.55
N THR A 238 32.15 -13.35 -13.64
CA THR A 238 33.56 -12.99 -13.81
C THR A 238 34.27 -13.95 -14.78
N GLU A 239 33.87 -15.22 -14.80
CA GLU A 239 34.29 -16.19 -15.83
C GLU A 239 33.12 -17.15 -16.15
N ILE A 240 33.04 -17.59 -17.41
CA ILE A 240 32.08 -18.59 -17.86
C ILE A 240 32.84 -19.75 -18.51
N ILE A 241 32.75 -20.92 -17.88
CA ILE A 241 33.44 -22.14 -18.30
C ILE A 241 32.41 -23.08 -18.93
N ARG A 242 32.69 -23.51 -20.17
CA ARG A 242 31.80 -24.36 -20.98
C ARG A 242 32.25 -25.82 -21.05
N ASP A 243 33.30 -26.18 -20.32
CA ASP A 243 33.90 -27.52 -20.29
C ASP A 243 32.97 -28.57 -19.63
N PRO A 244 33.15 -29.88 -19.90
CA PRO A 244 32.44 -30.96 -19.21
C PRO A 244 32.64 -30.89 -17.68
N LEU A 245 31.57 -31.04 -16.90
CA LEU A 245 31.60 -30.79 -15.44
C LEU A 245 32.52 -31.74 -14.67
N SER A 246 32.61 -33.01 -15.08
CA SER A 246 33.55 -33.98 -14.51
C SER A 246 35.03 -33.68 -14.80
N GLU A 247 35.34 -32.76 -15.72
CA GLU A 247 36.70 -32.30 -16.03
C GLU A 247 36.96 -30.89 -15.45
N ALA A 248 35.97 -30.00 -15.60
CA ALA A 248 36.03 -28.61 -15.17
C ALA A 248 36.16 -28.46 -13.65
N LEU A 249 35.36 -29.21 -12.87
CA LEU A 249 35.33 -29.04 -11.42
C LEU A 249 36.62 -29.52 -10.73
N PRO A 250 37.21 -30.69 -11.06
CA PRO A 250 38.55 -31.05 -10.58
C PRO A 250 39.62 -30.00 -10.93
N ARG A 251 39.58 -29.45 -12.16
CA ARG A 251 40.50 -28.40 -12.61
C ARG A 251 40.37 -27.12 -11.79
N ILE A 252 39.15 -26.66 -11.55
CA ILE A 252 38.84 -25.45 -10.78
C ILE A 252 39.22 -25.61 -9.30
N VAL A 253 38.85 -26.74 -8.67
CA VAL A 253 39.19 -27.03 -7.28
C VAL A 253 40.71 -27.08 -7.09
N GLY A 254 41.45 -27.68 -8.03
CA GLY A 254 42.92 -27.72 -8.01
C GLY A 254 43.62 -26.37 -8.21
N GLN A 255 42.90 -25.30 -8.57
CA GLN A 255 43.45 -23.94 -8.72
C GLN A 255 43.33 -23.09 -7.44
N LEU A 256 42.53 -23.52 -6.45
CA LEU A 256 42.33 -22.79 -5.19
C LEU A 256 43.52 -23.01 -4.21
N PRO A 257 44.20 -21.96 -3.73
CA PRO A 257 45.49 -22.10 -3.05
C PRO A 257 45.39 -22.41 -1.55
N PRO A 258 46.22 -23.34 -1.01
CA PRO A 258 46.37 -23.53 0.44
C PRO A 258 47.14 -22.36 1.09
N ARG A 259 46.99 -22.25 2.41
CA ARG A 259 47.29 -21.02 3.17
C ARG A 259 48.77 -20.81 3.54
N ALA A 260 49.25 -19.58 3.37
CA ALA A 260 50.54 -19.11 3.89
C ALA A 260 50.39 -18.30 5.20
N ALA A 261 51.48 -18.24 6.01
CA ALA A 261 51.50 -17.60 7.33
C ALA A 261 51.61 -16.06 7.29
N ARG A 262 51.22 -15.39 8.39
CA ARG A 262 51.11 -13.92 8.49
C ARG A 262 52.41 -13.26 8.97
N SER A 263 52.82 -12.16 8.35
CA SER A 263 53.78 -11.18 8.89
C SER A 263 53.64 -9.81 8.21
N GLY A 264 54.27 -8.77 8.78
CA GLY A 264 54.46 -7.46 8.13
C GLY A 264 53.31 -6.45 8.29
N ALA A 265 53.64 -5.15 8.19
CA ALA A 265 52.70 -4.05 8.25
C ALA A 265 53.04 -2.96 7.22
N GLY A 266 52.03 -2.52 6.46
CA GLY A 266 52.11 -1.44 5.46
C GLY A 266 52.90 -1.77 4.18
N PRO A 267 52.94 -0.85 3.20
CA PRO A 267 52.12 0.37 3.05
C PRO A 267 50.84 0.12 2.23
N ALA A 268 50.04 1.16 1.98
CA ALA A 268 48.93 1.11 1.01
C ALA A 268 49.48 1.25 -0.44
N PRO A 269 49.12 0.36 -1.39
CA PRO A 269 49.59 0.45 -2.77
C PRO A 269 48.68 1.30 -3.67
N ASP A 270 49.30 1.84 -4.73
CA ASP A 270 48.76 2.82 -5.69
C ASP A 270 47.72 2.23 -6.68
N VAL A 271 46.83 3.07 -7.21
CA VAL A 271 45.80 2.69 -8.20
C VAL A 271 46.24 3.10 -9.60
N ARG A 272 46.59 2.12 -10.44
CA ARG A 272 46.82 2.34 -11.88
C ARG A 272 45.90 1.53 -12.77
N THR A 273 44.97 2.26 -13.35
CA THR A 273 44.06 1.92 -14.45
C THR A 273 44.60 0.91 -15.48
N GLY A 274 43.86 -0.18 -15.68
CA GLY A 274 43.84 -0.96 -16.92
C GLY A 274 42.39 -1.07 -17.42
N ALA A 275 42.08 -0.57 -18.60
CA ALA A 275 40.72 -0.60 -19.17
C ALA A 275 40.63 -1.69 -20.24
N GLY A 276 39.62 -2.58 -20.14
CA GLY A 276 39.63 -3.86 -20.89
C GLY A 276 38.30 -4.34 -21.47
N THR A 277 37.16 -4.28 -20.75
CA THR A 277 35.83 -4.67 -21.30
C THR A 277 34.68 -4.21 -20.38
N SER A 278 34.14 -3.01 -20.64
CA SER A 278 32.77 -2.54 -20.29
C SER A 278 32.07 -3.05 -19.02
N ALA A 279 32.78 -3.20 -17.89
CA ALA A 279 32.13 -3.36 -16.60
C ALA A 279 31.26 -2.12 -16.33
N ARG A 280 29.95 -2.34 -16.09
CA ARG A 280 28.95 -1.27 -16.01
C ARG A 280 29.23 -0.42 -14.76
N VAL A 281 29.78 0.78 -14.96
CA VAL A 281 30.23 1.69 -13.88
C VAL A 281 29.08 1.90 -12.89
N PRO A 282 29.20 1.53 -11.60
CA PRO A 282 28.12 1.75 -10.66
C PRO A 282 27.91 3.26 -10.40
N ARG A 283 26.67 3.62 -10.10
CA ARG A 283 26.20 5.02 -10.12
C ARG A 283 26.35 5.65 -8.73
N PRO A 284 26.99 6.83 -8.57
CA PRO A 284 27.32 7.40 -7.26
C PRO A 284 26.18 7.47 -6.24
N SER A 285 24.91 7.66 -6.67
CA SER A 285 23.76 7.65 -5.76
C SER A 285 23.52 6.32 -5.03
N GLN A 286 24.02 5.18 -5.54
CA GLN A 286 23.93 3.89 -4.84
C GLN A 286 24.72 3.89 -3.53
N LEU A 287 25.83 4.63 -3.44
CA LEU A 287 26.67 4.73 -2.23
C LEU A 287 25.92 5.38 -1.04
N LEU A 288 24.84 6.12 -1.32
CA LEU A 288 23.99 6.76 -0.31
C LEU A 288 23.00 5.78 0.36
N ARG A 289 22.84 4.56 -0.17
CA ARG A 289 21.93 3.54 0.39
C ARG A 289 22.59 2.81 1.55
N ALA A 290 21.99 2.82 2.75
CA ALA A 290 22.54 2.13 3.92
C ALA A 290 22.77 0.61 3.70
N ARG A 291 21.93 -0.04 2.88
CA ARG A 291 22.08 -1.45 2.47
C ARG A 291 23.27 -1.73 1.56
N ALA A 292 23.85 -0.73 0.88
CA ALA A 292 25.03 -0.90 0.03
C ALA A 292 26.34 -1.09 0.83
N ARG A 293 26.28 -1.01 2.17
CA ARG A 293 27.39 -1.23 3.13
C ARG A 293 28.69 -0.45 2.85
N THR A 294 28.65 0.58 1.99
CA THR A 294 29.81 1.30 1.45
C THR A 294 30.69 1.92 2.54
N ALA A 295 30.09 2.62 3.49
CA ALA A 295 30.78 3.01 4.72
C ALA A 295 30.89 1.78 5.64
N ARG A 296 32.12 1.41 5.97
CA ARG A 296 32.43 0.22 6.77
C ARG A 296 31.92 0.40 8.19
N PHE A 297 31.43 -0.68 8.79
CA PHE A 297 31.03 -0.69 10.20
C PHE A 297 32.28 -0.79 11.09
N ARG A 298 32.91 0.36 11.32
CA ARG A 298 34.06 0.54 12.22
C ARG A 298 33.57 1.03 13.60
N SER A 299 34.46 0.99 14.60
CA SER A 299 34.37 1.63 15.94
C SER A 299 33.14 1.39 16.84
N ARG A 300 32.07 0.69 16.41
CA ARG A 300 30.79 0.56 17.15
C ARG A 300 30.54 -0.81 17.81
N ALA A 301 31.60 -1.57 18.09
CA ALA A 301 31.48 -2.90 18.69
C ALA A 301 30.85 -2.86 20.10
N ALA A 302 31.22 -1.88 20.94
CA ALA A 302 30.72 -1.78 22.32
C ALA A 302 29.23 -1.42 22.39
N GLU A 303 28.68 -0.74 21.39
CA GLU A 303 27.26 -0.44 21.23
C GLU A 303 26.51 -1.65 20.67
N LEU A 304 27.11 -2.38 19.72
CA LEU A 304 26.53 -3.62 19.18
C LEU A 304 26.43 -4.71 20.26
N GLU A 305 27.45 -4.90 21.10
CA GLU A 305 27.36 -5.82 22.24
C GLU A 305 26.29 -5.38 23.26
N ARG A 306 26.19 -4.09 23.56
CA ARG A 306 25.14 -3.56 24.47
C ARG A 306 23.73 -3.79 23.93
N LEU A 307 23.50 -3.58 22.63
CA LEU A 307 22.21 -3.87 22.00
C LEU A 307 21.93 -5.39 21.93
N THR A 308 22.96 -6.21 21.70
CA THR A 308 22.85 -7.69 21.72
C THR A 308 22.43 -8.18 23.11
N ALA A 309 23.09 -7.69 24.17
CA ALA A 309 22.76 -8.01 25.56
C ALA A 309 21.37 -7.51 25.99
N TRP A 310 20.95 -6.32 25.53
CA TRP A 310 19.61 -5.79 25.76
C TRP A 310 18.51 -6.64 25.11
N CYS A 311 18.77 -7.22 23.94
CA CYS A 311 17.85 -8.19 23.33
C CYS A 311 17.71 -9.44 24.22
N ALA A 312 18.82 -10.00 24.71
CA ALA A 312 18.84 -11.20 25.55
C ALA A 312 18.21 -11.07 26.96
N GLY A 313 17.82 -9.86 27.39
CA GLY A 313 17.19 -9.62 28.69
C GLY A 313 15.76 -10.20 28.85
N THR A 314 15.21 -10.12 30.06
CA THR A 314 13.81 -10.51 30.34
C THR A 314 12.86 -9.30 30.35
N GLY A 315 11.58 -9.56 30.03
CA GLY A 315 10.52 -8.56 29.87
C GLY A 315 10.45 -7.94 28.47
N ALA A 316 9.39 -7.18 28.19
CA ALA A 316 9.31 -6.31 27.01
C ALA A 316 10.12 -5.02 27.29
N ARG A 317 10.88 -4.51 26.31
CA ARG A 317 11.70 -3.30 26.48
C ARG A 317 11.74 -2.44 25.21
N THR A 318 11.92 -1.14 25.41
CA THR A 318 12.15 -0.15 24.34
C THR A 318 13.52 0.51 24.55
N HIS A 319 14.25 0.76 23.47
CA HIS A 319 15.58 1.38 23.51
C HIS A 319 15.70 2.49 22.47
N LEU A 320 16.25 3.64 22.87
CA LEU A 320 16.55 4.75 21.96
C LEU A 320 18.03 4.75 21.57
N VAL A 321 18.30 4.93 20.28
CA VAL A 321 19.62 5.28 19.74
C VAL A 321 19.49 6.63 19.04
N SER A 322 19.93 7.69 19.72
CA SER A 322 19.90 9.06 19.22
C SER A 322 21.26 9.51 18.69
N GLY A 323 21.28 10.55 17.87
CA GLY A 323 22.50 11.19 17.36
C GLY A 323 22.32 11.78 15.96
N PRO A 324 23.24 12.63 15.46
CA PRO A 324 23.11 13.32 14.19
C PRO A 324 22.86 12.44 12.94
N ALA A 325 22.55 13.08 11.82
CA ALA A 325 22.45 12.37 10.54
C ALA A 325 23.83 11.88 10.08
N GLY A 326 23.96 10.57 9.80
CA GLY A 326 25.19 9.96 9.28
C GLY A 326 26.12 9.30 10.29
N VAL A 327 25.84 9.34 11.60
CA VAL A 327 26.65 8.71 12.67
C VAL A 327 26.57 7.17 12.75
N GLY A 328 26.11 6.52 11.67
CA GLY A 328 26.06 5.05 11.56
C GLY A 328 24.81 4.34 12.10
N LYS A 329 23.81 5.04 12.66
CA LYS A 329 22.61 4.45 13.29
C LYS A 329 21.98 3.29 12.51
N SER A 330 21.56 3.52 11.26
CA SER A 330 20.89 2.50 10.44
C SER A 330 21.85 1.36 10.04
N ARG A 331 23.17 1.55 10.10
CA ARG A 331 24.19 0.49 9.89
C ARG A 331 24.37 -0.37 11.14
N LEU A 332 24.39 0.24 12.33
CA LEU A 332 24.37 -0.45 13.64
C LEU A 332 23.14 -1.36 13.77
N VAL A 333 21.98 -0.89 13.28
CA VAL A 333 20.76 -1.71 13.19
C VAL A 333 20.92 -2.88 12.24
N LEU A 334 21.47 -2.69 11.05
CA LEU A 334 21.64 -3.79 10.09
C LEU A 334 22.57 -4.88 10.67
N GLU A 335 23.66 -4.51 11.34
CA GLU A 335 24.54 -5.48 12.02
C GLU A 335 23.87 -6.17 13.23
N LEU A 336 23.01 -5.47 13.97
CA LEU A 336 22.20 -6.09 15.03
C LEU A 336 21.15 -7.06 14.45
N ALA A 337 20.49 -6.68 13.35
CA ALA A 337 19.52 -7.50 12.66
C ALA A 337 20.15 -8.78 12.10
N ASP A 338 21.30 -8.64 11.41
CA ASP A 338 22.11 -9.76 10.92
C ASP A 338 22.49 -10.71 12.09
N ARG A 339 22.97 -10.16 13.22
CA ARG A 339 23.31 -10.96 14.43
C ARG A 339 22.12 -11.70 15.02
N LEU A 340 20.98 -11.04 15.18
CA LEU A 340 19.79 -11.64 15.80
C LEU A 340 19.16 -12.69 14.88
N ALA A 341 19.08 -12.42 13.57
CA ALA A 341 18.63 -13.39 12.58
C ALA A 341 19.53 -14.64 12.58
N ALA A 342 20.85 -14.48 12.70
CA ALA A 342 21.80 -15.59 12.78
C ALA A 342 21.63 -16.50 14.02
N THR A 343 20.93 -16.05 15.08
CA THR A 343 20.57 -16.95 16.20
C THR A 343 19.45 -17.93 15.84
N GLY A 344 18.62 -17.60 14.85
CA GLY A 344 17.39 -18.34 14.54
C GLY A 344 16.29 -18.27 15.63
N GLU A 345 16.50 -17.53 16.72
CA GLU A 345 15.54 -17.36 17.80
C GLU A 345 14.68 -16.10 17.63
N TRP A 346 15.16 -15.09 16.90
CA TRP A 346 14.53 -13.79 16.72
C TRP A 346 13.99 -13.59 15.31
N ASP A 347 12.78 -13.05 15.22
CA ASP A 347 12.29 -12.39 14.01
C ASP A 347 12.67 -10.89 14.10
N VAL A 348 13.02 -10.24 12.98
CA VAL A 348 13.43 -8.81 12.94
C VAL A 348 12.69 -8.05 11.86
N GLU A 349 12.06 -6.93 12.21
CA GLU A 349 11.23 -6.12 11.30
C GLU A 349 11.64 -4.65 11.30
N LEU A 350 12.06 -4.15 10.13
CA LEU A 350 12.31 -2.73 9.87
C LEU A 350 11.02 -2.09 9.36
N LEU A 351 10.32 -1.31 10.20
CA LEU A 351 9.03 -0.74 9.84
C LEU A 351 9.15 0.37 8.79
N ALA A 352 8.62 0.10 7.60
CA ALA A 352 8.34 1.09 6.57
C ALA A 352 7.36 2.18 7.07
N ALA A 353 7.33 3.31 6.37
CA ALA A 353 6.52 4.46 6.77
C ALA A 353 4.99 4.22 6.72
N ASP A 354 4.54 3.26 5.91
CA ASP A 354 3.13 2.86 5.75
C ASP A 354 2.76 1.56 6.48
N ALA A 355 3.73 0.86 7.06
CA ALA A 355 3.54 -0.41 7.76
C ALA A 355 2.71 -0.22 9.05
N ARG A 356 1.50 -0.80 9.07
CA ARG A 356 0.46 -0.48 10.06
C ARG A 356 0.58 -1.22 11.39
N ARG A 357 1.25 -2.38 11.41
CA ARG A 357 1.46 -3.23 12.59
C ARG A 357 2.61 -4.21 12.31
N PRO A 358 3.46 -4.53 13.30
CA PRO A 358 4.44 -5.60 13.18
C PRO A 358 3.83 -6.98 12.97
N ALA A 359 4.54 -7.87 12.28
CA ALA A 359 4.16 -9.26 12.07
C ALA A 359 4.33 -10.08 13.36
N SER A 360 3.21 -10.52 13.96
CA SER A 360 3.23 -11.29 15.21
C SER A 360 3.59 -12.76 14.99
N GLY A 361 4.87 -13.10 15.16
CA GLY A 361 5.40 -14.47 15.14
C GLY A 361 5.16 -15.25 16.44
N ARG A 362 5.66 -16.50 16.48
CA ARG A 362 5.80 -17.31 17.72
C ARG A 362 7.12 -17.03 18.45
N ARG A 363 8.04 -16.29 17.83
CA ARG A 363 9.36 -15.94 18.34
C ARG A 363 9.37 -14.56 18.99
N PRO A 364 10.37 -14.24 19.84
CA PRO A 364 10.80 -12.87 20.10
C PRO A 364 10.94 -12.06 18.81
N LEU A 365 10.44 -10.83 18.83
CA LEU A 365 10.42 -9.92 17.67
C LEU A 365 11.17 -8.63 18.01
N LEU A 366 12.22 -8.32 17.25
CA LEU A 366 12.81 -6.98 17.24
C LEU A 366 12.13 -6.11 16.18
N VAL A 367 11.41 -5.09 16.62
CA VAL A 367 10.82 -4.07 15.75
C VAL A 367 11.72 -2.85 15.74
N VAL A 368 12.10 -2.36 14.57
CA VAL A 368 12.91 -1.15 14.40
C VAL A 368 12.11 -0.03 13.74
N VAL A 369 12.18 1.17 14.32
CA VAL A 369 11.60 2.39 13.74
C VAL A 369 12.72 3.41 13.52
N ASP A 370 13.09 3.66 12.26
CA ASP A 370 14.01 4.75 11.88
C ASP A 370 13.27 6.12 11.81
N ASP A 371 13.99 7.23 11.95
CA ASP A 371 13.45 8.60 12.10
C ASP A 371 12.27 8.70 13.11
N ALA A 372 12.40 8.02 14.25
CA ALA A 372 11.35 7.81 15.24
C ALA A 372 10.69 9.11 15.76
N GLU A 373 11.45 10.20 15.85
CA GLU A 373 10.93 11.52 16.27
C GLU A 373 9.88 12.10 15.30
N THR A 374 9.86 11.62 14.05
CA THR A 374 8.88 12.01 13.02
C THR A 374 7.66 11.08 12.97
N ARG A 375 7.73 9.91 13.63
CA ARG A 375 6.76 8.81 13.52
C ARG A 375 6.08 8.48 14.85
N GLN A 376 5.92 9.49 15.72
CA GLN A 376 5.54 9.35 17.13
C GLN A 376 4.28 8.50 17.36
N GLU A 377 3.22 8.64 16.56
CA GLU A 377 2.04 7.75 16.67
C GLU A 377 2.32 6.29 16.25
N GLN A 378 3.18 6.06 15.26
CA GLN A 378 3.59 4.71 14.86
C GLN A 378 4.42 4.10 15.99
N VAL A 379 5.38 4.85 16.54
CA VAL A 379 6.19 4.48 17.72
C VAL A 379 5.30 4.09 18.91
N ALA A 380 4.38 4.94 19.34
CA ALA A 380 3.52 4.68 20.49
C ALA A 380 2.69 3.38 20.30
N ARG A 381 2.11 3.17 19.12
CA ARG A 381 1.37 1.93 18.77
C ARG A 381 2.27 0.70 18.78
N VAL A 382 3.48 0.80 18.25
CA VAL A 382 4.46 -0.30 18.17
C VAL A 382 4.97 -0.68 19.57
N VAL A 383 5.31 0.31 20.40
CA VAL A 383 5.75 0.11 21.79
C VAL A 383 4.62 -0.52 22.62
N HIS A 384 3.40 0.00 22.53
CA HIS A 384 2.24 -0.55 23.24
C HIS A 384 1.92 -1.99 22.80
N ALA A 385 2.01 -2.30 21.50
CA ALA A 385 1.83 -3.66 21.00
C ALA A 385 2.95 -4.61 21.46
N ALA A 386 4.19 -4.13 21.56
CA ALA A 386 5.34 -4.89 22.05
C ALA A 386 5.32 -5.11 23.57
N SER A 387 4.64 -4.25 24.34
CA SER A 387 4.52 -4.36 25.80
C SER A 387 3.82 -5.65 26.27
N ALA A 388 3.07 -6.32 25.38
CA ALA A 388 2.27 -7.49 25.69
C ALA A 388 2.96 -8.85 25.39
N GLY A 389 4.23 -8.87 24.97
CA GLY A 389 4.93 -10.10 24.56
C GLY A 389 6.46 -10.05 24.71
N PRO A 390 7.19 -11.08 24.24
CA PRO A 390 8.65 -11.16 24.31
C PRO A 390 9.35 -10.28 23.25
N SER A 391 8.85 -9.06 23.04
CA SER A 391 9.28 -8.19 21.95
C SER A 391 10.28 -7.12 22.39
N ARG A 392 10.99 -6.56 21.41
CA ARG A 392 11.94 -5.45 21.54
C ARG A 392 11.53 -4.35 20.57
N VAL A 393 11.62 -3.10 21.00
CA VAL A 393 11.44 -1.94 20.11
C VAL A 393 12.69 -1.07 20.14
N LEU A 394 13.35 -0.95 19.00
CA LEU A 394 14.53 -0.14 18.81
C LEU A 394 14.18 1.10 17.98
N LEU A 395 14.32 2.26 18.60
CA LEU A 395 14.02 3.55 18.01
C LEU A 395 15.32 4.22 17.58
N LEU A 396 15.44 4.59 16.30
CA LEU A 396 16.53 5.46 15.85
C LEU A 396 15.99 6.87 15.73
N ALA A 397 16.72 7.84 16.29
CA ALA A 397 16.31 9.24 16.24
C ALA A 397 17.46 10.18 15.90
N ARG A 398 17.13 11.37 15.38
CA ARG A 398 18.10 12.47 15.28
C ARG A 398 18.28 13.19 16.60
N THR A 399 17.18 13.55 17.26
CA THR A 399 17.15 14.38 18.47
C THR A 399 16.29 13.74 19.57
N ARG A 400 16.71 13.96 20.82
CA ARG A 400 16.03 13.52 22.04
C ARG A 400 15.12 14.65 22.58
N ASP A 401 14.33 15.24 21.69
CA ASP A 401 13.37 16.29 22.07
C ASP A 401 12.22 15.68 22.90
N GLY A 402 11.35 16.53 23.47
CA GLY A 402 10.34 16.14 24.48
C GLY A 402 9.36 15.02 24.10
N TRP A 403 9.33 14.58 22.83
CA TRP A 403 8.60 13.37 22.41
C TRP A 403 9.12 12.10 23.13
N TRP A 404 10.43 12.01 23.40
CA TRP A 404 11.02 10.84 24.08
C TRP A 404 10.67 10.84 25.56
N ASP A 405 10.78 11.97 26.25
CA ASP A 405 10.41 12.06 27.67
C ASP A 405 8.90 11.85 27.87
N GLY A 406 8.07 12.28 26.91
CA GLY A 406 6.65 11.92 26.83
C GLY A 406 6.45 10.40 26.74
N LEU A 407 7.06 9.73 25.76
CA LEU A 407 6.96 8.28 25.59
C LEU A 407 7.48 7.50 26.82
N ARG A 408 8.56 7.97 27.46
CA ARG A 408 9.07 7.41 28.72
C ARG A 408 8.08 7.54 29.87
N SER A 409 7.25 8.59 29.89
CA SER A 409 6.24 8.78 30.94
C SER A 409 5.04 7.83 30.81
N GLU A 410 4.82 7.26 29.63
CA GLU A 410 3.75 6.29 29.34
C GLU A 410 4.22 4.83 29.45
N VAL A 411 5.54 4.55 29.37
CA VAL A 411 6.08 3.19 29.24
C VAL A 411 7.34 2.95 30.11
N ASP A 412 7.14 2.18 31.19
CA ASP A 412 8.07 1.93 32.31
C ASP A 412 9.26 0.99 31.98
N THR A 413 9.55 0.74 30.69
CA THR A 413 10.56 -0.25 30.24
C THR A 413 11.56 0.33 29.23
N SER A 414 11.93 1.59 29.43
CA SER A 414 12.71 2.41 28.49
C SER A 414 14.18 2.59 28.92
N GLU A 415 15.10 2.04 28.11
CA GLU A 415 16.55 2.21 28.21
C GLU A 415 17.09 3.11 27.09
N GLU A 416 18.32 3.62 27.25
CA GLU A 416 18.91 4.62 26.34
C GLU A 416 20.42 4.41 26.22
N LEU A 417 20.93 4.38 24.99
CA LEU A 417 22.36 4.44 24.70
C LEU A 417 22.80 5.91 24.66
N ALA A 418 24.04 6.17 25.07
CA ALA A 418 24.65 7.48 24.90
C ALA A 418 24.62 7.89 23.41
N PRO A 419 24.38 9.18 23.07
CA PRO A 419 24.29 9.63 21.69
C PRO A 419 25.50 9.21 20.85
N LEU A 420 25.26 8.78 19.61
CA LEU A 420 26.35 8.34 18.73
C LEU A 420 27.08 9.54 18.11
N ASP A 421 28.35 9.71 18.46
CA ASP A 421 29.21 10.80 17.93
C ASP A 421 29.58 10.66 16.44
N SER A 422 30.12 11.74 15.86
CA SER A 422 30.47 11.82 14.43
C SER A 422 31.72 11.02 14.05
N ALA A 423 31.66 10.35 12.89
CA ALA A 423 32.79 9.70 12.22
C ALA A 423 32.89 10.16 10.74
N ALA A 424 32.62 11.44 10.47
CA ALA A 424 32.51 11.98 9.10
C ALA A 424 33.77 11.77 8.22
N TRP A 425 34.96 11.69 8.85
CA TRP A 425 36.23 11.51 8.16
C TRP A 425 36.42 10.11 7.56
N ASP A 426 35.97 9.07 8.27
CA ASP A 426 35.94 7.69 7.76
C ASP A 426 34.94 7.54 6.60
N VAL A 427 33.75 8.18 6.71
CA VAL A 427 32.72 8.14 5.66
C VAL A 427 33.21 8.79 4.37
N ALA A 428 33.97 9.89 4.46
CA ALA A 428 34.58 10.53 3.30
C ALA A 428 35.65 9.64 2.63
N HIS A 429 36.47 8.93 3.42
CA HIS A 429 37.45 7.97 2.90
C HIS A 429 36.79 6.75 2.24
N ASP A 430 35.82 6.11 2.90
CA ASP A 430 35.13 4.94 2.34
C ASP A 430 34.34 5.30 1.06
N TYR A 431 33.75 6.51 0.98
CA TYR A 431 33.14 7.01 -0.26
C TYR A 431 34.17 7.36 -1.35
N ALA A 432 35.31 7.98 -1.02
CA ALA A 432 36.36 8.27 -1.99
C ALA A 432 36.97 6.98 -2.56
N ALA A 433 37.17 5.97 -1.72
CA ALA A 433 37.64 4.65 -2.13
C ALA A 433 36.61 3.94 -3.04
N ALA A 434 35.32 4.00 -2.71
CA ALA A 434 34.26 3.45 -3.56
C ALA A 434 34.17 4.17 -4.92
N LEU A 435 34.22 5.51 -4.95
CA LEU A 435 34.29 6.28 -6.20
C LEU A 435 35.52 5.91 -7.04
N THR A 436 36.67 5.73 -6.40
CA THR A 436 37.92 5.33 -7.07
C THR A 436 37.83 3.91 -7.65
N ALA A 437 37.22 2.98 -6.93
CA ALA A 437 36.92 1.63 -7.45
C ALA A 437 35.92 1.65 -8.63
N MET A 438 35.04 2.65 -8.68
CA MET A 438 34.15 2.93 -9.82
C MET A 438 34.82 3.79 -10.92
N GLY A 439 36.14 4.02 -10.85
CA GLY A 439 36.92 4.71 -11.88
C GLY A 439 36.91 6.25 -11.82
N PHE A 440 36.29 6.85 -10.81
CA PHE A 440 36.32 8.30 -10.60
C PHE A 440 37.61 8.75 -9.90
N ARG A 441 38.21 9.86 -10.34
CA ARG A 441 39.37 10.47 -9.67
C ARG A 441 38.89 11.32 -8.49
N CYS A 442 38.83 10.75 -7.30
CA CYS A 442 38.33 11.39 -6.09
C CYS A 442 39.32 11.28 -4.94
N SER A 443 39.76 12.40 -4.38
CA SER A 443 40.55 12.45 -3.14
C SER A 443 39.66 12.85 -1.95
N PRO A 444 39.82 12.26 -0.75
CA PRO A 444 39.16 12.74 0.45
C PRO A 444 39.46 14.23 0.70
N PRO A 445 38.46 15.08 1.03
CA PRO A 445 38.69 16.47 1.39
C PRO A 445 39.34 16.60 2.77
N ASP A 446 40.02 17.72 3.02
CA ASP A 446 40.73 17.99 4.27
C ASP A 446 39.82 17.95 5.51
N GLN A 447 40.42 17.62 6.65
CA GLN A 447 39.72 17.42 7.92
C GLN A 447 38.92 18.66 8.37
N ASP A 448 39.46 19.86 8.19
CA ASP A 448 38.78 21.11 8.55
C ASP A 448 37.56 21.41 7.66
N VAL A 449 37.63 21.01 6.38
CA VAL A 449 36.49 21.09 5.46
C VAL A 449 35.38 20.13 5.89
N LEU A 450 35.75 18.93 6.35
CA LEU A 450 34.80 17.94 6.87
C LEU A 450 34.17 18.36 8.21
N LEU A 451 34.92 19.03 9.09
CA LEU A 451 34.38 19.62 10.34
C LEU A 451 33.39 20.76 10.03
N GLY A 452 33.72 21.63 9.07
CA GLY A 452 32.77 22.62 8.53
C GLY A 452 31.51 22.02 7.87
N LEU A 453 31.53 20.72 7.54
CA LEU A 453 30.34 19.98 7.10
C LEU A 453 29.53 19.37 8.26
N THR A 454 30.11 19.10 9.43
CA THR A 454 29.42 18.49 10.59
C THR A 454 28.73 19.49 11.50
N ASP A 455 29.29 20.68 11.67
CA ASP A 455 28.92 21.57 12.79
C ASP A 455 27.63 22.38 12.57
N ALA A 456 26.98 22.20 11.41
CA ALA A 456 25.72 22.85 11.07
C ALA A 456 24.53 21.86 11.18
N PRO A 457 23.37 22.27 11.74
CA PRO A 457 22.16 21.45 11.72
C PRO A 457 21.66 21.28 10.27
N ARG A 458 21.76 20.06 9.73
CA ARG A 458 21.43 19.73 8.33
C ARG A 458 20.30 18.70 8.22
N PRO A 459 19.50 18.72 7.13
CA PRO A 459 18.43 17.75 6.91
C PRO A 459 18.95 16.33 6.61
N PRO A 460 18.09 15.27 6.72
CA PRO A 460 18.51 13.87 6.61
C PRO A 460 19.34 13.55 5.36
N GLY A 461 20.45 12.85 5.56
CA GLY A 461 21.40 12.44 4.52
C GLY A 461 22.19 13.58 3.84
N ALA A 462 22.02 14.83 4.26
CA ALA A 462 22.68 15.97 3.61
C ALA A 462 24.20 15.96 3.79
N LEU A 463 24.73 15.42 4.90
CA LEU A 463 26.17 15.24 5.09
C LEU A 463 26.74 14.30 4.02
N GLN A 464 26.16 13.11 3.87
CA GLN A 464 26.58 12.13 2.84
C GLN A 464 26.42 12.68 1.43
N ARG A 465 25.33 13.42 1.12
CA ARG A 465 25.16 14.08 -0.18
C ARG A 465 26.22 15.16 -0.41
N SER A 466 26.54 16.00 0.59
CA SER A 466 27.60 17.01 0.48
C SER A 466 28.99 16.40 0.29
N VAL A 467 29.32 15.35 1.05
CA VAL A 467 30.60 14.62 0.89
C VAL A 467 30.69 14.00 -0.51
N LEU A 468 29.66 13.28 -0.95
CA LEU A 468 29.61 12.64 -2.27
C LEU A 468 29.69 13.66 -3.42
N ALA A 469 28.95 14.77 -3.34
CA ALA A 469 28.97 15.82 -4.37
C ALA A 469 30.29 16.61 -4.40
N GLY A 470 30.94 16.79 -3.25
CA GLY A 470 32.28 17.38 -3.15
C GLY A 470 33.36 16.47 -3.76
N LEU A 471 33.29 15.16 -3.48
CA LEU A 471 34.18 14.16 -4.09
C LEU A 471 34.00 14.10 -5.63
N LEU A 472 32.80 14.35 -6.13
CA LEU A 472 32.51 14.48 -7.57
C LEU A 472 32.91 15.86 -8.17
N GLY A 473 33.63 16.70 -7.42
CA GLY A 473 34.26 17.94 -7.91
C GLY A 473 33.31 19.12 -8.17
N GLY A 474 32.10 19.10 -7.61
CA GLY A 474 31.05 20.07 -7.95
C GLY A 474 30.94 21.27 -7.01
N THR A 475 30.96 22.48 -7.57
CA THR A 475 30.55 23.71 -6.88
C THR A 475 29.06 23.99 -7.10
N GLY A 476 28.25 23.93 -6.05
CA GLY A 476 26.80 24.13 -6.10
C GLY A 476 26.07 23.43 -4.95
N GLN A 477 24.73 23.36 -5.00
CA GLN A 477 24.00 22.50 -4.05
C GLN A 477 24.23 21.02 -4.39
N ALA A 478 24.46 20.21 -3.36
CA ALA A 478 24.82 18.80 -3.53
C ALA A 478 23.73 17.98 -4.24
N ALA A 479 22.47 18.38 -4.15
CA ALA A 479 21.35 17.79 -4.87
C ALA A 479 21.48 17.96 -6.40
N ASP A 480 21.63 19.20 -6.88
CA ASP A 480 21.70 19.54 -8.31
C ASP A 480 22.84 18.84 -9.04
N LEU A 481 23.95 18.58 -8.33
CA LEU A 481 25.11 17.87 -8.84
C LEU A 481 24.82 16.38 -9.02
N LEU A 482 24.20 15.76 -8.01
CA LEU A 482 23.81 14.35 -8.07
C LEU A 482 22.70 14.12 -9.11
N VAL A 483 21.66 14.96 -9.16
CA VAL A 483 20.60 14.84 -10.19
C VAL A 483 21.19 14.94 -11.60
N ARG A 484 22.03 15.94 -11.88
CA ARG A 484 22.68 16.06 -13.20
C ARG A 484 23.53 14.84 -13.55
N HIS A 485 24.22 14.25 -12.57
CA HIS A 485 24.97 13.02 -12.78
C HIS A 485 24.05 11.83 -13.12
N GLU A 486 22.98 11.63 -12.36
CA GLU A 486 22.02 10.52 -12.55
C GLU A 486 21.29 10.60 -13.89
N LEU A 487 20.89 11.80 -14.34
CA LEU A 487 20.29 11.99 -15.67
C LEU A 487 21.30 11.73 -16.80
N ALA A 488 22.54 12.21 -16.67
CA ALA A 488 23.60 11.95 -17.64
C ALA A 488 24.01 10.46 -17.71
N TYR A 489 23.99 9.77 -16.57
CA TYR A 489 24.17 8.31 -16.49
C TYR A 489 23.02 7.57 -17.18
N SER A 490 21.77 7.94 -16.89
CA SER A 490 20.58 7.29 -17.45
C SER A 490 20.56 7.37 -18.98
N ARG A 491 20.94 8.51 -19.56
CA ARG A 491 21.06 8.68 -21.02
C ARG A 491 22.07 7.70 -21.62
N ARG A 492 23.33 7.72 -21.15
CA ARG A 492 24.37 6.79 -21.65
C ARG A 492 23.94 5.33 -21.53
N SER A 493 23.34 4.94 -20.41
CA SER A 493 22.95 3.55 -20.21
C SER A 493 21.70 3.11 -20.99
N SER A 494 20.89 4.05 -21.47
CA SER A 494 19.85 3.81 -22.48
C SER A 494 20.48 3.54 -23.86
N ASP A 495 21.49 4.33 -24.24
CA ASP A 495 22.21 4.17 -25.51
C ASP A 495 22.99 2.85 -25.54
N GLU A 496 23.67 2.49 -24.45
CA GLU A 496 24.29 1.18 -24.20
C GLU A 496 23.31 -0.01 -24.36
N HIS A 497 21.99 0.23 -24.28
CA HIS A 497 20.94 -0.80 -24.38
C HIS A 497 20.24 -0.82 -25.76
N GLY A 498 20.78 -0.11 -26.76
CA GLY A 498 20.22 -0.08 -28.11
C GLY A 498 18.80 0.49 -28.16
N LEU A 499 18.54 1.48 -27.30
CA LEU A 499 17.26 2.20 -27.23
C LEU A 499 17.28 3.50 -28.06
N GLU A 500 18.44 4.18 -28.14
CA GLU A 500 18.65 5.43 -28.90
C GLU A 500 17.54 6.49 -28.69
N LEU A 501 17.11 6.63 -27.43
CA LEU A 501 15.93 7.42 -27.09
C LEU A 501 16.23 8.92 -26.96
N PRO A 502 15.29 9.80 -27.38
CA PRO A 502 15.31 11.21 -27.03
C PRO A 502 15.46 11.42 -25.51
N ALA A 503 16.22 12.45 -25.12
CA ALA A 503 16.54 12.71 -23.72
C ALA A 503 15.30 12.83 -22.81
N ASP A 504 14.22 13.47 -23.29
CA ASP A 504 12.96 13.60 -22.58
C ASP A 504 12.22 12.26 -22.40
N ALA A 505 12.40 11.31 -23.32
CA ALA A 505 11.87 9.96 -23.19
C ALA A 505 12.66 9.11 -22.18
N VAL A 506 13.99 9.23 -22.15
CA VAL A 506 14.85 8.60 -21.12
C VAL A 506 14.49 9.12 -19.73
N GLU A 507 14.38 10.44 -19.58
CA GLU A 507 14.08 11.09 -18.31
C GLU A 507 12.65 10.77 -17.84
N GLY A 508 11.68 10.81 -18.76
CA GLY A 508 10.31 10.38 -18.50
C GLY A 508 10.25 8.93 -18.03
N ALA A 509 10.98 8.01 -18.67
CA ALA A 509 11.01 6.59 -18.31
C ALA A 509 11.57 6.36 -16.90
N VAL A 510 12.65 7.06 -16.52
CA VAL A 510 13.20 7.02 -15.15
C VAL A 510 12.23 7.62 -14.14
N ALA A 511 11.57 8.73 -14.46
CA ALA A 511 10.55 9.33 -13.60
C ALA A 511 9.35 8.38 -13.40
N THR A 512 8.89 7.68 -14.45
CA THR A 512 7.84 6.66 -14.36
C THR A 512 8.23 5.51 -13.42
N ALA A 513 9.45 4.98 -13.54
CA ALA A 513 9.91 3.89 -12.67
C ALA A 513 9.90 4.29 -11.18
N ILE A 514 10.38 5.50 -10.88
CA ILE A 514 10.41 6.08 -9.53
C ILE A 514 8.99 6.29 -8.98
N LEU A 515 8.12 6.95 -9.75
CA LEU A 515 6.76 7.32 -9.32
C LEU A 515 5.84 6.11 -9.20
N CYS A 516 5.68 5.33 -10.26
CA CYS A 516 4.65 4.30 -10.36
C CYS A 516 5.07 2.98 -9.69
N GLY A 517 6.34 2.59 -9.84
CA GLY A 517 6.74 1.21 -9.60
C GLY A 517 6.08 0.21 -10.57
N ALA A 518 6.44 -1.06 -10.45
CA ALA A 518 5.79 -2.18 -11.12
C ALA A 518 5.88 -3.44 -10.27
N ALA A 519 4.86 -4.30 -10.31
CA ALA A 519 4.88 -5.61 -9.64
C ALA A 519 5.55 -6.68 -10.51
N ASP A 520 5.29 -6.65 -11.82
CA ASP A 520 5.71 -7.62 -12.82
C ASP A 520 6.07 -6.91 -14.16
N GLU A 521 6.52 -7.67 -15.17
CA GLU A 521 6.94 -7.11 -16.48
C GLU A 521 5.77 -6.48 -17.25
N ASP A 522 4.55 -6.99 -17.08
CA ASP A 522 3.35 -6.45 -17.74
C ASP A 522 2.96 -5.09 -17.15
N ALA A 523 2.95 -4.96 -15.81
CA ALA A 523 2.72 -3.69 -15.12
C ALA A 523 3.81 -2.64 -15.42
N ALA A 524 5.04 -3.07 -15.65
CA ALA A 524 6.16 -2.23 -16.08
C ALA A 524 5.99 -1.73 -17.52
N VAL A 525 5.66 -2.62 -18.47
CA VAL A 525 5.39 -2.27 -19.87
C VAL A 525 4.12 -1.43 -20.02
N ALA A 526 3.12 -1.62 -19.15
CA ALA A 526 1.93 -0.78 -19.09
C ALA A 526 2.26 0.65 -18.63
N ALA A 527 2.97 0.81 -17.51
CA ALA A 527 3.31 2.12 -16.96
C ALA A 527 4.03 3.05 -17.95
N LEU A 528 4.87 2.48 -18.82
CA LEU A 528 5.62 3.22 -19.85
C LEU A 528 4.81 3.59 -21.11
N GLY A 529 3.56 3.12 -21.24
CA GLY A 529 2.74 3.28 -22.47
C GLY A 529 2.54 4.73 -22.91
N HIS A 530 2.44 5.64 -21.93
CA HIS A 530 2.14 7.05 -22.14
C HIS A 530 3.29 7.84 -22.79
N ILE A 531 4.52 7.30 -22.80
CA ILE A 531 5.72 7.98 -23.33
C ILE A 531 5.73 7.88 -24.87
N PRO A 532 5.67 8.99 -25.64
CA PRO A 532 5.45 8.92 -27.08
C PRO A 532 6.52 8.15 -27.88
N ALA A 533 7.78 8.18 -27.43
CA ALA A 533 8.87 7.41 -28.05
C ALA A 533 8.80 5.90 -27.76
N LEU A 534 8.09 5.51 -26.68
CA LEU A 534 7.88 4.12 -26.28
C LEU A 534 6.51 3.59 -26.75
N ARG A 535 5.94 4.12 -27.84
CA ARG A 535 4.68 3.62 -28.41
C ARG A 535 4.82 2.23 -29.03
N ASP A 536 5.97 1.95 -29.63
CA ASP A 536 6.30 0.61 -30.13
C ASP A 536 6.42 -0.40 -28.97
N ALA A 537 5.90 -1.61 -29.17
CA ALA A 537 5.82 -2.62 -28.11
C ALA A 537 7.20 -3.22 -27.77
N ASP A 538 8.05 -3.45 -28.77
CA ASP A 538 9.38 -4.04 -28.57
C ASP A 538 10.35 -3.02 -27.98
N VAL A 539 10.28 -1.75 -28.41
CA VAL A 539 11.05 -0.66 -27.79
C VAL A 539 10.61 -0.45 -26.33
N ARG A 540 9.30 -0.48 -26.04
CA ARG A 540 8.79 -0.35 -24.65
C ARG A 540 9.18 -1.52 -23.76
N LEU A 541 9.20 -2.74 -24.29
CA LEU A 541 9.68 -3.93 -23.57
C LEU A 541 11.19 -3.85 -23.30
N ARG A 542 12.01 -3.40 -24.26
CA ARG A 542 13.44 -3.13 -24.04
C ARG A 542 13.65 -2.02 -22.99
N ALA A 543 12.84 -0.96 -23.02
CA ALA A 543 12.91 0.11 -22.03
C ALA A 543 12.50 -0.36 -20.62
N ALA A 544 11.48 -1.19 -20.49
CA ALA A 544 11.09 -1.78 -19.20
C ALA A 544 12.21 -2.65 -18.60
N ARG A 545 12.89 -3.44 -19.44
CA ARG A 545 14.03 -4.27 -19.03
C ARG A 545 15.25 -3.42 -18.68
N TRP A 546 15.60 -2.42 -19.50
CA TRP A 546 16.65 -1.44 -19.16
C TRP A 546 16.39 -0.74 -17.82
N LEU A 547 15.15 -0.35 -17.51
CA LEU A 547 14.81 0.25 -16.22
C LEU A 547 14.94 -0.72 -15.05
N ARG A 548 14.55 -2.00 -15.22
CA ARG A 548 14.84 -3.05 -14.24
C ARG A 548 16.33 -3.22 -14.04
N ASP A 549 17.12 -3.27 -15.11
CA ASP A 549 18.55 -3.49 -15.04
C ASP A 549 19.29 -2.23 -14.47
N LEU A 550 18.65 -1.06 -14.51
CA LEU A 550 19.07 0.21 -13.87
C LEU A 550 18.60 0.35 -12.41
N TYR A 551 17.53 -0.35 -12.02
CA TYR A 551 16.91 -0.38 -10.68
C TYR A 551 16.56 -1.83 -10.27
N PRO A 552 17.56 -2.74 -10.14
CA PRO A 552 17.30 -4.16 -9.91
C PRO A 552 16.65 -4.41 -8.54
N PRO A 553 15.58 -5.21 -8.46
CA PRO A 553 14.83 -5.40 -7.22
C PRO A 553 15.64 -6.13 -6.14
N VAL A 554 15.49 -5.70 -4.88
CA VAL A 554 16.34 -6.15 -3.76
C VAL A 554 15.54 -6.82 -2.64
N GLY A 555 15.72 -8.13 -2.48
CA GLY A 555 15.37 -8.90 -1.29
C GLY A 555 13.99 -9.58 -1.30
N SER A 556 13.91 -10.67 -0.54
CA SER A 556 12.80 -11.64 -0.51
C SER A 556 11.50 -11.19 0.19
N GLY A 557 11.41 -9.93 0.64
CA GLY A 557 10.31 -9.44 1.50
C GLY A 557 9.03 -8.97 0.79
N GLN A 558 9.12 -8.43 -0.43
CA GLN A 558 7.99 -8.03 -1.27
C GLN A 558 8.50 -7.79 -2.70
N SER A 559 8.42 -8.82 -3.55
CA SER A 559 8.95 -8.73 -4.92
C SER A 559 8.20 -7.69 -5.75
N ARG A 560 8.97 -6.80 -6.39
CA ARG A 560 8.54 -5.82 -7.40
C ARG A 560 9.44 -6.01 -8.61
N TYR A 561 8.96 -5.62 -9.79
CA TYR A 561 9.72 -5.81 -11.04
C TYR A 561 10.97 -4.93 -11.12
N TRP A 562 10.92 -3.74 -10.51
CA TRP A 562 12.09 -2.91 -10.22
C TRP A 562 11.97 -2.32 -8.81
N ASP A 563 13.12 -1.97 -8.23
CA ASP A 563 13.26 -1.57 -6.84
C ASP A 563 12.52 -0.25 -6.47
N GLU A 564 12.49 0.06 -5.18
CA GLU A 564 12.26 1.43 -4.74
C GLU A 564 13.43 2.36 -5.15
N SER A 565 13.18 3.66 -5.07
CA SER A 565 13.86 4.66 -5.90
C SER A 565 15.31 4.96 -5.51
N LEU A 566 15.88 6.00 -6.14
CA LEU A 566 16.90 6.84 -5.51
C LEU A 566 16.56 7.09 -4.02
N PRO A 567 17.56 7.27 -3.13
CA PRO A 567 17.31 7.57 -1.73
C PRO A 567 16.37 8.76 -1.60
N ASP A 568 15.25 8.58 -0.89
CA ASP A 568 14.07 9.47 -0.83
C ASP A 568 14.28 10.94 -1.24
N PRO A 569 15.12 11.76 -0.56
CA PRO A 569 15.34 13.15 -0.97
C PRO A 569 15.87 13.28 -2.40
N LEU A 570 16.81 12.45 -2.84
CA LEU A 570 17.36 12.49 -4.19
C LEU A 570 16.36 12.01 -5.26
N ALA A 571 15.36 11.19 -4.88
CA ALA A 571 14.23 10.88 -5.76
C ALA A 571 13.33 12.12 -5.94
N GLU A 572 12.99 12.79 -4.84
CA GLU A 572 12.25 14.06 -4.84
C GLU A 572 13.01 15.17 -5.61
N GLU A 573 14.34 15.18 -5.56
CA GLU A 573 15.21 16.04 -6.35
C GLU A 573 15.09 15.78 -7.86
N LEU A 574 15.23 14.52 -8.30
CA LEU A 574 15.09 14.15 -9.72
C LEU A 574 13.68 14.40 -10.26
N ILE A 575 12.64 14.00 -9.52
CA ILE A 575 11.24 14.14 -9.95
C ILE A 575 10.88 15.59 -10.22
N ALA A 576 11.22 16.52 -9.33
CA ALA A 576 10.91 17.93 -9.54
C ALA A 576 11.79 18.62 -10.62
N ALA A 577 12.86 17.98 -11.11
CA ALA A 577 13.65 18.45 -12.25
C ALA A 577 13.08 17.98 -13.61
N VAL A 578 12.45 16.81 -13.66
CA VAL A 578 11.96 16.18 -14.91
C VAL A 578 10.47 16.41 -15.17
N VAL A 579 9.65 16.46 -14.12
CA VAL A 579 8.20 16.23 -14.23
C VAL A 579 7.40 17.50 -14.54
N ASN A 580 6.60 17.42 -15.61
CA ASN A 580 5.74 18.50 -16.11
C ASN A 580 4.25 18.08 -16.26
N PRO A 581 3.30 19.02 -16.41
CA PRO A 581 1.87 18.70 -16.39
C PRO A 581 1.38 17.82 -17.53
N ARG A 582 2.08 17.83 -18.68
CA ARG A 582 1.73 16.97 -19.84
C ARG A 582 2.18 15.53 -19.61
N PHE A 583 3.37 15.35 -19.05
CA PHE A 583 3.90 14.04 -18.68
C PHE A 583 2.99 13.35 -17.65
N LEU A 584 2.70 14.01 -16.52
CA LEU A 584 1.82 13.46 -15.49
C LEU A 584 0.40 13.13 -15.99
N MET A 585 -0.17 13.97 -16.86
CA MET A 585 -1.48 13.74 -17.46
C MET A 585 -1.49 12.57 -18.46
N GLY A 586 -0.33 12.21 -19.03
CA GLY A 586 -0.19 10.97 -19.79
C GLY A 586 -0.11 9.77 -18.87
N MET A 587 0.80 9.84 -17.88
CA MET A 587 1.06 8.77 -16.91
C MET A 587 -0.22 8.32 -16.19
N LEU A 588 -0.91 9.24 -15.50
CA LEU A 588 -2.14 9.00 -14.72
C LEU A 588 -3.38 8.61 -15.55
N MET A 589 -3.25 8.50 -16.88
CA MET A 589 -4.31 8.02 -17.77
C MET A 589 -4.07 6.58 -18.26
N GLU A 590 -2.89 6.03 -18.02
CA GLU A 590 -2.46 4.70 -18.49
C GLU A 590 -1.93 3.78 -17.36
N THR A 591 -1.79 4.29 -16.13
CA THR A 591 -1.39 3.54 -14.91
C THR A 591 -2.58 2.97 -14.12
N ALA A 592 -2.30 2.06 -13.18
CA ALA A 592 -3.29 1.47 -12.28
C ALA A 592 -3.42 2.22 -10.94
N GLU A 593 -4.56 2.10 -10.26
CA GLU A 593 -4.93 2.85 -9.03
C GLU A 593 -3.88 2.77 -7.89
N GLU A 594 -3.19 1.63 -7.74
CA GLU A 594 -2.12 1.46 -6.74
C GLU A 594 -0.80 2.13 -7.16
N GLN A 595 -0.51 2.19 -8.47
CA GLN A 595 0.62 2.97 -9.00
C GLN A 595 0.34 4.47 -8.88
N ASP A 596 -0.90 4.91 -9.09
CA ASP A 596 -1.32 6.29 -8.86
C ASP A 596 -1.15 6.67 -7.38
N ARG A 597 -1.54 5.79 -6.45
CA ARG A 597 -1.37 6.00 -5.00
C ARG A 597 0.10 6.20 -4.64
N ARG A 598 1.01 5.38 -5.18
CA ARG A 598 2.48 5.54 -5.00
C ARG A 598 2.99 6.84 -5.64
N ALA A 599 2.62 7.10 -6.89
CA ALA A 599 3.05 8.30 -7.62
C ALA A 599 2.63 9.59 -6.92
N LEU A 600 1.37 9.69 -6.50
CA LEU A 600 0.84 10.83 -5.74
C LEU A 600 1.53 11.00 -4.38
N THR A 601 1.94 9.91 -3.72
CA THR A 601 2.69 9.99 -2.44
C THR A 601 4.07 10.62 -2.66
N VAL A 602 4.82 10.20 -3.68
CA VAL A 602 6.14 10.77 -4.02
C VAL A 602 6.01 12.22 -4.51
N LEU A 603 5.02 12.50 -5.37
CA LEU A 603 4.75 13.85 -5.88
C LEU A 603 4.34 14.83 -4.77
N ALA A 604 3.53 14.41 -3.81
CA ALA A 604 3.11 15.26 -2.69
C ALA A 604 4.29 15.65 -1.78
N ARG A 605 5.19 14.70 -1.50
CA ARG A 605 6.42 14.95 -0.74
C ARG A 605 7.35 15.94 -1.44
N ALA A 606 7.68 15.67 -2.71
CA ALA A 606 8.50 16.57 -3.52
C ALA A 606 7.86 17.96 -3.69
N ALA A 607 6.52 18.06 -3.76
CA ALA A 607 5.81 19.33 -3.84
C ALA A 607 5.74 20.11 -2.51
N ALA A 608 6.02 19.48 -1.37
CA ALA A 608 6.16 20.18 -0.09
C ALA A 608 7.45 21.02 -0.03
N THR A 609 8.50 20.60 -0.74
CA THR A 609 9.81 21.27 -0.77
C THR A 609 10.07 22.05 -2.07
N ARG A 610 9.35 21.77 -3.17
CA ARG A 610 9.56 22.39 -4.50
C ARG A 610 8.33 23.15 -5.03
N PRO A 611 8.35 24.50 -5.03
CA PRO A 611 7.27 25.32 -5.57
C PRO A 611 6.93 25.05 -7.05
N GLY A 612 7.92 24.72 -7.89
CA GLY A 612 7.72 24.43 -9.31
C GLY A 612 6.88 23.16 -9.55
N LEU A 613 7.17 22.08 -8.83
CA LEU A 613 6.38 20.84 -8.92
C LEU A 613 4.98 21.02 -8.32
N ARG A 614 4.86 21.79 -7.24
CA ARG A 614 3.56 22.20 -6.68
C ARG A 614 2.71 22.95 -7.71
N ALA A 615 3.28 23.91 -8.45
CA ALA A 615 2.60 24.61 -9.54
C ALA A 615 2.20 23.67 -10.69
N CYS A 616 3.08 22.74 -11.07
CA CYS A 616 2.83 21.70 -12.07
C CYS A 616 1.61 20.82 -11.71
N LEU A 617 1.53 20.35 -10.46
CA LEU A 617 0.38 19.60 -9.95
C LEU A 617 -0.90 20.45 -9.93
N THR A 618 -0.81 21.71 -9.51
CA THR A 618 -1.94 22.65 -9.52
C THR A 618 -2.46 22.89 -10.96
N GLU A 619 -1.59 23.02 -11.95
CA GLU A 619 -1.99 23.15 -13.37
C GLU A 619 -2.70 21.89 -13.88
N LEU A 620 -2.17 20.69 -13.57
CA LEU A 620 -2.77 19.42 -13.97
C LEU A 620 -4.22 19.28 -13.48
N LEU A 621 -4.43 19.53 -12.18
CA LEU A 621 -5.75 19.51 -11.54
C LEU A 621 -6.69 20.60 -12.14
N SER A 622 -6.13 21.73 -12.56
CA SER A 622 -6.83 22.84 -13.23
C SER A 622 -6.98 22.67 -14.76
N GLY A 623 -6.43 21.58 -15.32
CA GLY A 623 -6.43 21.26 -16.74
C GLY A 623 -7.44 20.18 -17.09
N ALA A 624 -7.55 19.14 -16.25
CA ALA A 624 -8.57 18.09 -16.38
C ALA A 624 -10.00 18.66 -16.35
N THR A 625 -10.26 19.56 -15.40
CA THR A 625 -11.52 20.30 -15.23
C THR A 625 -11.93 21.09 -16.47
N ARG A 626 -10.98 21.67 -17.23
CA ARG A 626 -11.28 22.41 -18.47
C ARG A 626 -11.58 21.53 -19.69
N ARG A 627 -10.99 20.33 -19.80
CA ARG A 627 -11.31 19.41 -20.92
C ARG A 627 -12.73 18.84 -20.80
N LEU A 628 -13.15 18.52 -19.57
CA LEU A 628 -14.52 18.05 -19.28
C LEU A 628 -15.59 19.11 -19.61
N ALA A 629 -15.25 20.40 -19.57
CA ALA A 629 -16.16 21.50 -19.91
C ALA A 629 -16.29 21.80 -21.42
N GLY A 630 -15.40 21.27 -22.28
CA GLY A 630 -15.29 21.66 -23.69
C GLY A 630 -15.72 20.61 -24.74
N GLY A 631 -16.06 19.38 -24.32
CA GLY A 631 -16.22 18.20 -25.19
C GLY A 631 -17.47 18.13 -26.10
N GLY A 632 -17.81 19.20 -26.82
CA GLY A 632 -19.03 19.29 -27.64
C GLY A 632 -19.00 18.53 -28.98
N ARG A 633 -19.54 17.29 -29.00
CA ARG A 633 -20.04 16.52 -30.17
C ARG A 633 -19.45 16.85 -31.58
N ARG A 634 -18.49 16.03 -32.04
CA ARG A 634 -18.46 15.42 -33.39
C ARG A 634 -17.47 14.25 -33.38
N GLY A 635 -17.82 13.14 -34.03
CA GLY A 635 -17.10 11.86 -33.88
C GLY A 635 -16.23 11.48 -35.07
N VAL A 636 -15.14 10.78 -34.81
CA VAL A 636 -14.46 9.89 -35.75
C VAL A 636 -14.34 8.53 -35.07
N GLY A 637 -15.00 7.51 -35.62
CA GLY A 637 -14.92 6.15 -35.09
C GLY A 637 -13.78 5.36 -35.72
N ARG A 638 -13.03 4.62 -34.90
CA ARG A 638 -12.27 3.45 -35.36
C ARG A 638 -12.66 2.23 -34.53
N ARG A 639 -13.23 1.23 -35.18
CA ARG A 639 -13.32 -0.13 -34.63
C ARG A 639 -11.91 -0.72 -34.64
N ILE A 640 -11.55 -1.44 -33.58
CA ILE A 640 -10.61 -2.56 -33.69
C ILE A 640 -11.36 -3.77 -33.12
N SER A 641 -11.64 -4.74 -33.99
CA SER A 641 -12.36 -5.97 -33.63
C SER A 641 -11.39 -7.03 -33.10
N ARG A 642 -11.85 -7.87 -32.18
CA ARG A 642 -11.15 -9.12 -31.83
C ARG A 642 -10.98 -10.02 -33.06
N PRO A 643 -9.85 -10.71 -33.23
CA PRO A 643 -9.78 -11.91 -34.05
C PRO A 643 -10.36 -13.11 -33.28
N ALA A 644 -11.36 -13.76 -33.86
CA ALA A 644 -11.73 -15.14 -33.58
C ALA A 644 -11.84 -15.85 -34.94
N GLY A 645 -11.29 -17.06 -35.06
CA GLY A 645 -11.00 -17.66 -36.36
C GLY A 645 -11.93 -18.80 -36.81
N ARG A 646 -11.54 -19.42 -37.94
CA ARG A 646 -12.14 -20.56 -38.68
C ARG A 646 -13.29 -20.17 -39.65
N GLY A 647 -13.24 -20.73 -40.87
CA GLY A 647 -14.42 -20.86 -41.75
C GLY A 647 -14.22 -20.59 -43.26
N ALA A 648 -13.78 -21.61 -44.00
CA ALA A 648 -14.16 -21.94 -45.40
C ALA A 648 -14.22 -20.87 -46.54
N ASP A 649 -13.35 -21.09 -47.53
CA ASP A 649 -13.66 -21.25 -48.97
C ASP A 649 -13.93 -20.10 -49.99
N HIS A 650 -13.09 -20.17 -51.05
CA HIS A 650 -13.39 -20.10 -52.50
C HIS A 650 -13.58 -18.76 -53.28
N ALA A 651 -12.51 -18.44 -54.04
CA ALA A 651 -12.48 -18.13 -55.50
C ALA A 651 -12.78 -16.71 -56.09
N GLY A 652 -12.08 -16.40 -57.21
CA GLY A 652 -12.14 -15.15 -58.00
C GLY A 652 -11.07 -14.12 -57.60
N ARG A 653 -10.04 -13.71 -58.37
CA ARG A 653 -9.94 -13.21 -59.78
C ARG A 653 -10.94 -12.08 -60.07
N GLU A 654 -10.59 -10.91 -60.61
CA GLU A 654 -9.32 -10.28 -61.07
C GLU A 654 -9.56 -8.73 -61.12
N ARG A 655 -8.68 -7.75 -61.44
CA ARG A 655 -7.36 -7.68 -62.13
C ARG A 655 -6.52 -6.45 -61.63
N ARG A 656 -5.66 -5.89 -62.51
CA ARG A 656 -4.86 -4.63 -62.47
C ARG A 656 -5.01 -3.94 -63.86
N PRO A 657 -4.41 -2.78 -64.23
CA PRO A 657 -3.48 -1.86 -63.52
C PRO A 657 -4.11 -0.43 -63.31
N THR A 658 -3.55 0.80 -63.45
CA THR A 658 -2.27 1.36 -64.00
C THR A 658 -1.93 2.79 -63.48
N ARG A 659 -0.63 3.14 -63.64
CA ARG A 659 0.11 4.44 -63.61
C ARG A 659 -0.63 5.80 -63.75
N GLY A 660 -0.04 6.83 -63.12
CA GLY A 660 -0.13 8.28 -63.46
C GLY A 660 0.51 9.17 -62.36
N ALA A 661 1.29 10.21 -62.70
CA ALA A 661 2.05 11.01 -61.71
C ALA A 661 2.34 12.47 -62.15
N ALA A 662 2.65 13.35 -61.17
CA ALA A 662 2.85 14.83 -61.28
C ALA A 662 1.60 15.58 -61.79
N GLY A 663 1.17 16.74 -61.27
CA GLY A 663 1.82 18.02 -60.93
C GLY A 663 0.84 19.12 -61.42
N SER A 664 0.88 20.41 -61.09
CA SER A 664 1.80 21.21 -60.25
C SER A 664 1.02 22.38 -59.57
N HIS A 665 1.67 23.50 -59.23
CA HIS A 665 1.18 24.50 -58.26
C HIS A 665 0.29 25.66 -58.80
N THR A 666 -0.33 26.35 -57.82
CA THR A 666 -0.46 27.83 -57.64
C THR A 666 -1.73 28.63 -58.04
N ALA A 667 -2.08 29.53 -57.09
CA ALA A 667 -2.59 30.91 -57.26
C ALA A 667 -4.09 31.23 -57.50
N ARG A 668 -4.83 31.38 -56.38
CA ARG A 668 -5.55 32.60 -55.88
C ARG A 668 -6.56 33.41 -56.74
N HIS A 669 -7.62 33.86 -56.04
CA HIS A 669 -8.53 35.01 -56.32
C HIS A 669 -9.48 34.86 -57.54
N ASP A 670 -10.71 35.41 -57.60
CA ASP A 670 -11.52 36.19 -56.63
C ASP A 670 -13.05 35.99 -56.86
N GLY A 671 -13.92 36.72 -56.15
CA GLY A 671 -15.08 37.36 -56.81
C GLY A 671 -16.44 36.65 -56.86
N THR A 672 -17.20 36.77 -55.77
CA THR A 672 -18.68 36.67 -55.63
C THR A 672 -19.60 36.70 -56.88
N ARG A 673 -20.70 35.88 -56.91
CA ARG A 673 -22.12 36.34 -56.88
C ARG A 673 -23.19 35.21 -56.85
N ARG A 674 -24.48 35.60 -56.77
CA ARG A 674 -25.66 34.87 -56.23
C ARG A 674 -26.74 34.47 -57.30
N VAL A 675 -27.49 33.37 -57.05
CA VAL A 675 -28.99 33.21 -57.18
C VAL A 675 -29.64 33.12 -58.61
N PRO A 676 -30.79 32.42 -58.89
CA PRO A 676 -31.39 31.14 -58.38
C PRO A 676 -32.22 30.27 -59.43
N GLY A 677 -32.86 29.16 -59.00
CA GLY A 677 -34.32 28.94 -59.26
C GLY A 677 -34.91 27.74 -60.08
N ALA A 678 -35.71 26.88 -59.40
CA ALA A 678 -36.90 26.08 -59.89
C ALA A 678 -36.71 24.98 -60.98
N PRO A 679 -37.71 24.13 -61.38
CA PRO A 679 -39.13 23.95 -60.93
C PRO A 679 -39.67 22.47 -60.71
N ARG A 680 -40.95 22.37 -60.29
CA ARG A 680 -42.08 21.36 -60.41
C ARG A 680 -41.87 19.94 -61.04
N GLY A 681 -42.68 18.87 -60.79
CA GLY A 681 -44.05 18.72 -60.21
C GLY A 681 -44.55 17.24 -59.97
N LYS A 682 -45.89 16.98 -59.89
CA LYS A 682 -46.56 15.70 -59.45
C LYS A 682 -47.60 15.14 -60.47
N PRO A 683 -48.03 13.85 -60.42
CA PRO A 683 -49.36 13.42 -59.84
C PRO A 683 -49.33 12.05 -59.07
N ARG A 684 -50.11 11.76 -58.00
CA ARG A 684 -51.57 11.39 -57.82
C ARG A 684 -51.99 10.01 -58.39
N ARG A 685 -53.01 9.29 -57.87
CA ARG A 685 -54.05 9.50 -56.81
C ARG A 685 -53.53 9.12 -55.38
N GLY A 686 -54.23 8.84 -54.27
CA GLY A 686 -55.66 8.63 -53.86
C GLY A 686 -55.93 7.14 -53.52
N LEU A 687 -56.81 6.69 -52.61
CA LEU A 687 -57.95 7.25 -51.80
C LEU A 687 -58.05 6.43 -50.46
N ARG A 688 -58.93 6.62 -49.44
CA ARG A 688 -60.02 7.55 -49.03
C ARG A 688 -60.18 7.48 -47.47
N GLY A 689 -61.11 8.22 -46.84
CA GLY A 689 -61.56 8.00 -45.43
C GLY A 689 -61.27 9.15 -44.42
N THR A 690 -61.79 10.38 -44.57
CA THR A 690 -63.12 10.91 -44.13
C THR A 690 -63.33 11.05 -42.60
N HIS A 691 -63.73 12.21 -42.04
CA HIS A 691 -63.71 13.62 -42.50
C HIS A 691 -63.87 14.60 -41.29
N ARG A 692 -63.88 15.93 -41.52
CA ARG A 692 -63.79 17.01 -40.49
C ARG A 692 -65.10 17.50 -39.84
N ASP A 693 -64.93 18.00 -38.60
CA ASP A 693 -65.46 19.22 -37.93
C ASP A 693 -66.82 19.85 -38.32
N ILE A 694 -67.65 20.15 -37.29
CA ILE A 694 -68.72 21.16 -37.29
C ILE A 694 -68.71 21.96 -35.96
N SER A 695 -69.19 23.21 -35.98
CA SER A 695 -69.16 24.26 -34.95
C SER A 695 -70.37 24.31 -33.98
N GLY A 696 -70.26 25.05 -32.86
CA GLY A 696 -71.38 25.92 -32.42
C GLY A 696 -71.53 26.31 -30.93
N HIS A 697 -71.60 27.64 -30.67
CA HIS A 697 -72.48 28.38 -29.72
C HIS A 697 -72.49 28.06 -28.19
N ARG A 698 -72.30 29.06 -27.29
CA ARG A 698 -73.27 30.00 -26.62
C ARG A 698 -74.19 29.32 -25.55
N ALA A 699 -74.60 29.93 -24.42
CA ALA A 699 -74.51 31.32 -23.96
C ALA A 699 -74.40 31.52 -22.41
N ALA A 700 -73.82 32.67 -22.02
CA ALA A 700 -74.26 33.65 -20.99
C ALA A 700 -74.96 33.27 -19.65
N ARG A 701 -74.38 33.78 -18.53
CA ARG A 701 -74.92 34.74 -17.50
C ARG A 701 -76.38 34.59 -16.99
N PRO A 702 -76.68 34.83 -15.68
CA PRO A 702 -76.56 36.20 -15.11
C PRO A 702 -76.30 36.41 -13.58
N HIS A 703 -75.88 37.66 -13.27
CA HIS A 703 -76.22 38.57 -12.16
C HIS A 703 -76.13 38.23 -10.64
N ASP A 704 -75.52 39.21 -9.94
CA ASP A 704 -75.89 39.90 -8.68
C ASP A 704 -75.81 39.28 -7.26
N ASP A 705 -75.18 40.08 -6.37
CA ASP A 705 -75.54 40.49 -4.99
C ASP A 705 -75.98 39.48 -3.89
N ALA A 706 -75.74 39.73 -2.59
CA ALA A 706 -74.87 40.70 -1.89
C ALA A 706 -74.80 40.42 -0.35
N ARG A 707 -73.87 41.10 0.34
CA ARG A 707 -74.00 41.73 1.70
C ARG A 707 -74.89 41.00 2.74
N ARG A 708 -74.40 40.58 3.91
CA ARG A 708 -74.02 41.35 5.15
C ARG A 708 -74.26 40.39 6.35
N ALA A 709 -73.86 40.58 7.61
CA ALA A 709 -73.03 41.52 8.40
C ALA A 709 -72.62 40.75 9.70
N GLY A 710 -71.70 41.16 10.58
CA GLY A 710 -70.81 42.32 10.65
C GLY A 710 -70.59 42.77 12.12
N ARG A 711 -69.75 43.80 12.34
CA ARG A 711 -69.44 44.48 13.65
C ARG A 711 -68.55 43.67 14.63
N ALA A 712 -67.68 44.30 15.43
CA ALA A 712 -67.13 45.67 15.37
C ALA A 712 -65.82 45.85 16.17
N ALA A 713 -64.99 46.77 15.68
CA ALA A 713 -64.10 47.73 16.37
C ALA A 713 -63.12 47.28 17.49
N GLY A 714 -61.89 47.82 17.56
CA GLY A 714 -61.23 48.76 16.63
C GLY A 714 -59.94 49.38 17.21
N ARG A 715 -59.32 50.29 16.40
CA ARG A 715 -58.45 51.47 16.74
C ARG A 715 -57.54 51.43 17.99
N SER A 716 -56.30 51.92 17.99
CA SER A 716 -55.39 52.49 16.98
C SER A 716 -54.02 52.78 17.65
N GLY A 717 -52.91 52.90 16.91
CA GLY A 717 -51.63 53.45 17.44
C GLY A 717 -51.65 55.00 17.50
N PRO A 718 -50.49 55.71 17.63
CA PRO A 718 -49.09 55.26 17.80
C PRO A 718 -48.35 55.99 18.96
N GLY A 719 -47.02 55.81 19.16
CA GLY A 719 -46.27 56.64 20.14
C GLY A 719 -44.75 56.43 20.29
N ARG A 720 -43.98 57.51 20.13
CA ARG A 720 -42.50 57.66 20.15
C ARG A 720 -41.78 57.53 21.52
N ALA A 721 -40.45 57.30 21.43
CA ALA A 721 -39.34 57.83 22.28
C ALA A 721 -39.01 57.23 23.67
N GLY A 722 -37.72 57.35 24.06
CA GLY A 722 -37.16 57.14 25.42
C GLY A 722 -36.86 58.48 26.13
N PRO A 723 -35.79 58.67 26.97
CA PRO A 723 -34.63 57.77 27.22
C PRO A 723 -33.98 57.82 28.67
N ARG A 724 -32.77 57.22 28.83
CA ARG A 724 -31.65 57.53 29.79
C ARG A 724 -31.73 57.26 31.33
N GLY A 725 -30.74 56.46 31.80
CA GLY A 725 -29.93 56.68 33.04
C GLY A 725 -30.46 56.12 34.39
N ARG A 726 -29.69 56.06 35.51
CA ARG A 726 -28.22 55.86 35.76
C ARG A 726 -27.97 55.72 37.30
N ALA A 727 -27.16 54.74 37.77
CA ALA A 727 -26.52 54.65 39.12
C ALA A 727 -27.40 54.50 40.41
N ALA A 728 -26.94 54.11 41.63
CA ALA A 728 -25.86 53.19 42.13
C ALA A 728 -25.86 53.08 43.71
N VAL A 729 -24.92 52.29 44.30
CA VAL A 729 -24.26 52.43 45.67
C VAL A 729 -24.73 51.59 46.91
N ARG A 730 -23.78 50.75 47.46
CA ARG A 730 -23.53 50.20 48.86
C ARG A 730 -24.68 49.53 49.68
N GLY A 731 -24.52 48.49 50.53
CA GLY A 731 -23.38 47.82 51.20
C GLY A 731 -23.78 47.33 52.63
N GLY A 732 -23.21 46.23 53.18
CA GLY A 732 -23.58 45.64 54.50
C GLY A 732 -22.61 44.56 55.05
N ARG A 733 -22.74 44.09 56.32
CA ARG A 733 -21.74 43.25 57.06
C ARG A 733 -22.26 41.91 57.67
N ARG A 734 -21.27 41.04 57.99
CA ARG A 734 -21.21 39.77 58.81
C ARG A 734 -21.90 39.81 60.20
N PRO A 735 -22.14 38.68 60.97
CA PRO A 735 -21.18 37.56 61.25
C PRO A 735 -21.69 36.10 61.57
N ALA A 736 -20.71 35.17 61.78
CA ALA A 736 -20.58 33.89 62.58
C ALA A 736 -21.79 33.02 63.06
N GLY A 737 -21.67 31.71 63.36
CA GLY A 737 -20.56 30.71 63.24
C GLY A 737 -20.66 29.48 64.21
N ARG A 738 -19.84 28.42 63.99
CA ARG A 738 -19.60 27.18 64.84
C ARG A 738 -20.76 26.13 64.98
N SER A 739 -20.58 24.96 65.63
CA SER A 739 -19.79 23.74 65.26
C SER A 739 -19.79 22.63 66.35
N ALA A 740 -20.05 21.32 66.06
CA ALA A 740 -19.64 20.16 66.89
C ALA A 740 -19.88 18.75 66.26
N ARG A 741 -19.21 17.70 66.79
CA ARG A 741 -19.50 16.24 66.67
C ARG A 741 -19.70 15.65 68.10
N PRO A 742 -20.13 14.38 68.29
CA PRO A 742 -19.16 13.28 68.52
C PRO A 742 -19.61 11.90 67.94
N SER A 743 -19.07 10.78 68.45
CA SER A 743 -19.10 9.44 67.84
C SER A 743 -18.96 8.28 68.84
N GLY A 744 -19.49 7.06 68.56
CA GLY A 744 -19.06 5.84 69.27
C GLY A 744 -19.86 4.53 69.09
N THR A 745 -19.26 3.54 68.39
CA THR A 745 -18.96 2.13 68.84
C THR A 745 -20.01 1.26 69.59
N ARG A 746 -20.09 -0.09 69.46
CA ARG A 746 -19.19 -1.13 68.87
C ARG A 746 -19.84 -2.54 68.77
N ARG A 747 -19.15 -3.47 68.05
CA ARG A 747 -19.28 -4.96 67.98
C ARG A 747 -20.50 -5.53 67.20
N GLY A 748 -20.37 -6.62 66.43
CA GLY A 748 -19.13 -7.32 66.00
C GLY A 748 -19.30 -8.51 65.02
N VAL A 749 -18.27 -8.70 64.17
CA VAL A 749 -17.63 -9.96 63.65
C VAL A 749 -18.57 -11.14 63.31
N VAL A 750 -18.70 -11.58 62.04
CA VAL A 750 -17.84 -12.49 61.22
C VAL A 750 -18.18 -12.29 59.70
N ALA A 751 -17.37 -12.33 58.63
CA ALA A 751 -16.00 -12.75 58.23
C ALA A 751 -15.86 -14.17 57.56
N GLN A 752 -15.09 -14.45 56.49
CA GLN A 752 -14.40 -13.70 55.40
C GLN A 752 -14.22 -14.67 54.19
N SER A 753 -14.32 -14.26 52.92
CA SER A 753 -13.19 -13.78 52.07
C SER A 753 -13.72 -12.89 50.92
N ARG A 754 -13.19 -11.68 50.64
CA ARG A 754 -11.92 -11.34 49.92
C ARG A 754 -11.83 -12.02 48.54
N ARG A 755 -11.97 -11.35 47.38
CA ARG A 755 -11.92 -9.92 46.96
C ARG A 755 -10.51 -9.28 46.93
N ALA A 756 -10.12 -8.79 45.75
CA ALA A 756 -9.05 -7.82 45.52
C ALA A 756 -9.61 -6.60 44.74
N ARG A 757 -8.98 -5.43 44.87
CA ARG A 757 -9.29 -4.18 44.15
C ARG A 757 -7.96 -3.47 43.84
N SER A 758 -7.83 -2.90 42.64
CA SER A 758 -6.77 -1.94 42.30
C SER A 758 -7.11 -0.52 42.83
N PRO A 759 -6.14 0.42 42.90
CA PRO A 759 -6.29 1.64 43.69
C PRO A 759 -6.95 2.79 42.95
N ARG A 760 -7.50 3.75 43.72
CA ARG A 760 -7.91 5.07 43.21
C ARG A 760 -6.69 5.95 42.97
N ALA A 761 -6.53 6.47 41.74
CA ALA A 761 -5.72 7.65 41.51
C ALA A 761 -6.36 8.89 42.19
N ARG A 762 -5.54 9.91 42.50
CA ARG A 762 -6.02 11.16 43.14
C ARG A 762 -6.64 12.09 42.08
N ALA A 763 -7.81 12.65 42.39
CA ALA A 763 -8.29 13.84 41.69
C ALA A 763 -7.42 15.05 42.09
N VAL A 764 -6.91 15.79 41.11
CA VAL A 764 -6.29 17.11 41.34
C VAL A 764 -7.41 18.15 41.30
N SER A 765 -7.79 18.67 42.46
CA SER A 765 -8.81 19.71 42.58
C SER A 765 -8.24 21.08 42.22
N VAL A 766 -8.55 21.59 41.03
CA VAL A 766 -8.32 22.99 40.66
C VAL A 766 -9.49 23.83 41.20
N ASP A 767 -9.22 24.76 42.14
CA ASP A 767 -10.20 25.69 42.71
C ASP A 767 -10.62 26.75 41.66
N ARG A 768 -11.54 26.41 40.76
CA ARG A 768 -12.22 27.38 39.89
C ARG A 768 -13.34 28.09 40.68
N ARG A 769 -13.04 29.32 41.10
CA ARG A 769 -14.01 30.27 41.67
C ARG A 769 -14.70 31.06 40.57
N GLY A 770 -15.96 31.41 40.81
CA GLY A 770 -16.80 32.09 39.83
C GLY A 770 -17.43 31.07 38.89
N GLY A 771 -18.76 31.09 38.79
CA GLY A 771 -19.51 30.12 37.99
C GLY A 771 -20.28 30.82 36.88
N ASP A 772 -20.15 30.26 35.69
CA ASP A 772 -21.21 30.19 34.69
C ASP A 772 -21.53 28.69 34.47
N ALA A 773 -22.69 28.37 33.90
CA ALA A 773 -23.11 26.99 33.71
C ALA A 773 -22.47 26.39 32.45
N VAL A 774 -21.71 25.29 32.61
CA VAL A 774 -21.04 24.57 31.51
C VAL A 774 -22.05 24.11 30.48
N SER A 775 -21.79 24.33 29.20
CA SER A 775 -22.74 24.15 28.09
C SER A 775 -22.95 22.69 27.64
N THR A 776 -22.80 21.72 28.55
CA THR A 776 -22.75 20.29 28.26
C THR A 776 -24.03 19.76 27.61
N ARG A 777 -23.89 19.08 26.45
CA ARG A 777 -25.00 18.47 25.68
C ARG A 777 -24.93 16.96 25.63
N ARG A 778 -26.05 16.27 25.81
CA ARG A 778 -26.09 14.80 25.77
C ARG A 778 -26.44 14.28 24.38
N VAL A 779 -25.66 13.33 23.88
CA VAL A 779 -25.84 12.74 22.55
C VAL A 779 -25.85 11.21 22.60
N ALA A 780 -26.54 10.60 21.63
CA ALA A 780 -26.58 9.17 21.43
C ALA A 780 -26.15 8.79 19.99
N VAL A 781 -25.44 7.67 19.87
CA VAL A 781 -24.98 7.11 18.59
C VAL A 781 -25.41 5.64 18.52
N VAL A 782 -26.27 5.32 17.57
CA VAL A 782 -26.94 4.02 17.47
C VAL A 782 -26.10 3.05 16.64
N GLN A 783 -25.65 1.95 17.23
CA GLN A 783 -25.10 0.80 16.53
C GLN A 783 -26.15 -0.31 16.41
N SER A 784 -26.81 -0.38 15.26
CA SER A 784 -27.84 -1.39 14.96
C SER A 784 -27.96 -1.62 13.45
N ALA A 785 -28.88 -2.50 13.03
CA ALA A 785 -29.17 -2.77 11.63
C ALA A 785 -30.69 -2.85 11.34
N PRO A 786 -31.10 -2.45 10.13
CA PRO A 786 -32.48 -2.58 9.67
C PRO A 786 -32.86 -4.03 9.38
N SER A 787 -34.13 -4.25 9.01
CA SER A 787 -34.57 -5.50 8.40
C SER A 787 -34.59 -5.33 6.89
N LEU A 788 -33.65 -5.92 6.15
CA LEU A 788 -33.48 -5.60 4.74
C LEU A 788 -34.72 -6.02 3.92
N PHE A 789 -35.24 -5.07 3.15
CA PHE A 789 -36.49 -5.14 2.39
C PHE A 789 -37.79 -5.22 3.22
N ASP A 790 -37.72 -5.09 4.54
CA ASP A 790 -38.87 -4.89 5.43
C ASP A 790 -38.82 -3.48 6.04
N LEU A 791 -39.43 -2.54 5.32
CA LEU A 791 -39.47 -1.13 5.68
C LEU A 791 -40.32 -0.87 6.95
N PRO A 792 -41.53 -1.46 7.13
CA PRO A 792 -42.27 -1.35 8.39
C PRO A 792 -41.49 -1.82 9.61
N GLU A 793 -40.86 -3.01 9.58
CA GLU A 793 -40.03 -3.47 10.70
C GLU A 793 -38.85 -2.54 10.98
N THR A 794 -38.22 -2.02 9.92
CA THR A 794 -37.12 -1.05 10.04
C THR A 794 -37.57 0.25 10.72
N LEU A 795 -38.80 0.71 10.46
CA LEU A 795 -39.39 1.88 11.11
C LEU A 795 -39.75 1.61 12.58
N ARG A 796 -40.25 0.42 12.92
CA ARG A 796 -40.43 0.00 14.33
C ARG A 796 -39.11 -0.01 15.11
N ARG A 797 -38.03 -0.51 14.49
CA ARG A 797 -36.67 -0.49 15.08
C ARG A 797 -36.16 0.94 15.26
N PHE A 798 -36.37 1.81 14.28
CA PHE A 798 -36.02 3.24 14.36
C PHE A 798 -36.74 3.91 15.55
N GLU A 799 -38.06 3.75 15.66
CA GLU A 799 -38.83 4.28 16.80
C GLU A 799 -38.33 3.74 18.14
N THR A 800 -38.13 2.43 18.25
CA THR A 800 -37.67 1.79 19.49
C THR A 800 -36.32 2.35 19.97
N LEU A 801 -35.34 2.46 19.07
CA LEU A 801 -33.99 2.94 19.38
C LEU A 801 -33.96 4.46 19.64
N LEU A 802 -34.85 5.22 18.99
CA LEU A 802 -35.01 6.65 19.25
C LEU A 802 -35.69 6.89 20.62
N ALA A 803 -36.70 6.10 20.97
CA ALA A 803 -37.36 6.14 22.26
C ALA A 803 -36.41 5.80 23.41
N GLU A 804 -35.58 4.76 23.24
CA GLU A 804 -34.51 4.39 24.18
C GLU A 804 -33.49 5.53 24.36
N SER A 805 -33.01 6.12 23.26
CA SER A 805 -32.05 7.23 23.27
C SER A 805 -32.60 8.48 23.96
N ALA A 806 -33.85 8.86 23.63
CA ALA A 806 -34.53 10.01 24.22
C ALA A 806 -34.84 9.79 25.72
N ALA A 807 -35.19 8.56 26.12
CA ALA A 807 -35.36 8.20 27.55
C ALA A 807 -34.04 8.24 28.33
N GLY A 808 -32.89 8.00 27.67
CA GLY A 808 -31.56 8.26 28.21
C GLY A 808 -31.18 9.75 28.34
N GLY A 809 -32.04 10.64 27.85
CA GLY A 809 -31.85 12.09 27.88
C GLY A 809 -30.99 12.64 26.73
N ALA A 810 -30.87 11.92 25.60
CA ALA A 810 -30.13 12.42 24.44
C ALA A 810 -30.90 13.53 23.69
N GLU A 811 -30.26 14.69 23.53
CA GLU A 811 -30.76 15.83 22.76
C GLU A 811 -30.54 15.63 21.25
N LEU A 812 -29.53 14.85 20.86
CA LEU A 812 -29.21 14.46 19.48
C LEU A 812 -28.96 12.95 19.39
N VAL A 813 -29.57 12.30 18.39
CA VAL A 813 -29.42 10.86 18.12
C VAL A 813 -28.94 10.62 16.68
N VAL A 814 -27.82 9.93 16.52
CA VAL A 814 -27.21 9.63 15.20
C VAL A 814 -27.39 8.16 14.85
N PHE A 815 -28.05 7.88 13.73
CA PHE A 815 -28.26 6.54 13.16
C PHE A 815 -27.28 6.26 12.00
N PRO A 816 -27.00 4.98 11.67
CA PRO A 816 -26.03 4.60 10.63
C PRO A 816 -26.40 5.01 9.19
N GLU A 817 -25.39 4.90 8.31
CA GLU A 817 -25.57 5.00 6.86
C GLU A 817 -26.61 3.99 6.39
N ALA A 818 -27.50 4.39 5.46
CA ALA A 818 -28.50 3.51 4.85
C ALA A 818 -29.33 2.69 5.86
N PHE A 819 -29.62 3.24 7.05
CA PHE A 819 -30.44 2.56 8.04
C PHE A 819 -31.86 2.35 7.50
N ILE A 820 -32.53 3.39 7.00
CA ILE A 820 -33.87 3.23 6.40
C ILE A 820 -33.72 2.88 4.92
N GLY A 821 -34.36 1.77 4.48
CA GLY A 821 -34.19 1.18 3.14
C GLY A 821 -33.07 0.14 3.04
N GLY A 822 -32.05 0.23 3.91
CA GLY A 822 -31.05 -0.81 4.15
C GLY A 822 -29.81 -0.79 3.25
N TYR A 823 -28.69 -1.33 3.77
CA TYR A 823 -27.45 -1.50 3.01
C TYR A 823 -27.34 -2.92 2.42
N PRO A 824 -27.33 -3.09 1.08
CA PRO A 824 -27.32 -4.40 0.42
C PRO A 824 -25.90 -5.02 0.36
N LYS A 825 -25.31 -5.32 1.53
CA LYS A 825 -23.96 -5.89 1.66
C LYS A 825 -23.82 -7.18 0.83
N GLY A 826 -22.73 -7.29 0.05
CA GLY A 826 -22.44 -8.48 -0.76
C GLY A 826 -23.20 -8.59 -2.09
N ALA A 827 -24.30 -7.87 -2.29
CA ALA A 827 -25.07 -7.95 -3.53
C ALA A 827 -24.34 -7.33 -4.73
N THR A 828 -24.08 -8.13 -5.76
CA THR A 828 -23.52 -7.69 -7.05
C THR A 828 -24.58 -7.21 -8.04
N PHE A 829 -25.87 -7.39 -7.72
CA PHE A 829 -27.02 -7.13 -8.61
C PHE A 829 -26.89 -7.75 -10.01
N GLY A 830 -26.18 -8.89 -10.11
CA GLY A 830 -26.04 -9.65 -11.37
C GLY A 830 -25.33 -8.89 -12.49
N ALA A 831 -24.57 -7.83 -12.18
CA ALA A 831 -23.96 -6.94 -13.17
C ALA A 831 -22.49 -7.29 -13.45
N THR A 832 -22.14 -7.42 -14.72
CA THR A 832 -20.75 -7.59 -15.20
C THR A 832 -20.44 -6.58 -16.31
N VAL A 833 -19.22 -6.62 -16.88
CA VAL A 833 -18.81 -5.72 -17.98
C VAL A 833 -19.46 -6.18 -19.30
N GLY A 834 -20.71 -5.74 -19.49
CA GLY A 834 -21.51 -5.99 -20.69
C GLY A 834 -22.89 -6.56 -20.37
N GLU A 835 -23.00 -7.36 -19.31
CA GLU A 835 -24.17 -8.20 -19.06
C GLU A 835 -24.88 -7.80 -17.75
N ARG A 836 -26.16 -8.15 -17.63
CA ARG A 836 -26.97 -8.02 -16.42
C ARG A 836 -27.98 -9.17 -16.39
N THR A 837 -27.91 -10.02 -15.37
CA THR A 837 -28.86 -11.13 -15.19
C THR A 837 -30.24 -10.62 -14.76
N ASP A 838 -31.29 -11.37 -15.07
CA ASP A 838 -32.66 -10.98 -14.71
C ASP A 838 -32.93 -11.13 -13.20
N ASP A 839 -32.26 -12.07 -12.51
CA ASP A 839 -32.24 -12.13 -11.04
C ASP A 839 -31.66 -10.83 -10.44
N GLY A 840 -30.62 -10.28 -11.07
CA GLY A 840 -30.03 -9.00 -10.69
C GLY A 840 -31.02 -7.83 -10.82
N ARG A 841 -31.83 -7.84 -11.90
CA ARG A 841 -32.93 -6.87 -12.10
C ARG A 841 -34.04 -7.05 -11.07
N ALA A 842 -34.40 -8.29 -10.75
CA ALA A 842 -35.43 -8.60 -9.76
C ALA A 842 -35.00 -8.16 -8.35
N LEU A 843 -33.74 -8.41 -7.97
CA LEU A 843 -33.16 -7.95 -6.70
C LEU A 843 -33.09 -6.41 -6.63
N PHE A 844 -32.69 -5.74 -7.71
CA PHE A 844 -32.73 -4.28 -7.78
C PHE A 844 -34.15 -3.72 -7.69
N ALA A 845 -35.13 -4.37 -8.32
CA ALA A 845 -36.54 -3.98 -8.21
C ALA A 845 -37.10 -4.15 -6.79
N ARG A 846 -36.71 -5.23 -6.07
CA ARG A 846 -37.04 -5.42 -4.64
C ARG A 846 -36.42 -4.31 -3.79
N TYR A 847 -35.14 -4.01 -3.98
CA TYR A 847 -34.44 -2.93 -3.28
C TYR A 847 -35.06 -1.55 -3.54
N ARG A 848 -35.34 -1.19 -4.81
CA ARG A 848 -35.95 0.11 -5.16
C ARG A 848 -37.34 0.30 -4.56
N ARG A 849 -38.10 -0.77 -4.27
CA ARG A 849 -39.39 -0.69 -3.57
C ARG A 849 -39.23 -0.30 -2.10
N SER A 850 -38.12 -0.66 -1.46
CA SER A 850 -37.80 -0.37 -0.05
C SER A 850 -37.24 1.03 0.20
N ALA A 851 -36.95 1.78 -0.86
CA ALA A 851 -36.47 3.17 -0.78
C ALA A 851 -37.60 4.18 -0.50
N VAL A 852 -37.24 5.32 0.08
CA VAL A 852 -38.13 6.38 0.59
C VAL A 852 -38.16 7.57 -0.37
N ASP A 853 -39.35 8.06 -0.74
CA ASP A 853 -39.50 9.33 -1.46
C ASP A 853 -39.45 10.51 -0.46
N ILE A 854 -38.78 11.61 -0.82
CA ILE A 854 -38.67 12.82 0.00
C ILE A 854 -39.14 14.04 -0.81
N PRO A 855 -40.22 14.73 -0.41
CA PRO A 855 -41.20 14.34 0.63
C PRO A 855 -42.03 13.13 0.20
N GLY A 856 -42.63 12.43 1.17
CA GLY A 856 -43.44 11.23 0.94
C GLY A 856 -43.92 10.59 2.24
N ALA A 857 -44.86 9.64 2.16
CA ALA A 857 -45.58 9.10 3.32
C ALA A 857 -44.64 8.53 4.41
N THR A 858 -43.65 7.71 4.03
CA THR A 858 -42.64 7.20 4.99
C THR A 858 -41.75 8.29 5.56
N PHE A 859 -41.46 9.35 4.80
CA PHE A 859 -40.71 10.50 5.31
C PHE A 859 -41.52 11.28 6.35
N ASP A 860 -42.82 11.45 6.14
CA ASP A 860 -43.71 12.06 7.15
C ASP A 860 -43.90 11.16 8.39
N GLU A 861 -43.89 9.84 8.24
CA GLU A 861 -43.86 8.89 9.37
C GLU A 861 -42.57 9.00 10.20
N ILE A 862 -41.41 9.12 9.54
CA ILE A 862 -40.13 9.38 10.21
C ILE A 862 -40.20 10.71 10.97
N ARG A 863 -40.66 11.79 10.33
CA ARG A 863 -40.80 13.12 10.95
C ARG A 863 -41.74 13.12 12.15
N ALA A 864 -42.91 12.48 12.03
CA ALA A 864 -43.85 12.32 13.13
C ALA A 864 -43.27 11.50 14.29
N THR A 865 -42.39 10.54 14.00
CA THR A 865 -41.68 9.75 15.01
C THR A 865 -40.63 10.60 15.73
N VAL A 866 -39.85 11.41 15.02
CA VAL A 866 -38.93 12.38 15.65
C VAL A 866 -39.70 13.38 16.53
N ALA A 867 -40.81 13.95 16.03
CA ALA A 867 -41.64 14.90 16.77
C ALA A 867 -42.27 14.31 18.06
N ARG A 868 -42.52 12.99 18.11
CA ARG A 868 -42.99 12.29 19.32
C ARG A 868 -41.90 12.17 20.40
N HIS A 869 -40.65 11.96 20.00
CA HIS A 869 -39.52 11.74 20.92
C HIS A 869 -38.69 12.99 21.25
N ARG A 870 -38.87 14.08 20.49
CA ARG A 870 -38.38 15.44 20.80
C ARG A 870 -36.86 15.58 20.96
N ALA A 871 -36.10 14.75 20.25
CA ALA A 871 -34.65 14.90 20.06
C ALA A 871 -34.35 15.30 18.62
N HIS A 872 -33.20 15.94 18.37
CA HIS A 872 -32.65 16.03 17.02
C HIS A 872 -32.24 14.65 16.54
N VAL A 873 -32.44 14.35 15.26
CA VAL A 873 -32.06 13.07 14.66
C VAL A 873 -31.26 13.29 13.39
N VAL A 874 -30.09 12.64 13.32
CA VAL A 874 -29.37 12.41 12.07
C VAL A 874 -29.58 10.97 11.63
N VAL A 875 -30.15 10.74 10.44
CA VAL A 875 -30.47 9.39 9.96
C VAL A 875 -30.11 9.19 8.50
N GLY A 876 -29.42 8.07 8.22
CA GLY A 876 -29.14 7.61 6.86
C GLY A 876 -30.34 6.86 6.25
N VAL A 877 -30.74 7.26 5.06
CA VAL A 877 -31.86 6.70 4.30
C VAL A 877 -31.45 6.38 2.86
N ILE A 878 -32.10 5.39 2.24
CA ILE A 878 -32.07 5.20 0.80
C ILE A 878 -33.22 5.99 0.19
N GLU A 879 -32.88 7.14 -0.35
CA GLU A 879 -33.81 8.05 -1.01
C GLU A 879 -34.13 7.56 -2.43
N ARG A 880 -35.34 7.83 -2.90
CA ARG A 880 -35.79 7.61 -4.28
C ARG A 880 -36.24 8.93 -4.89
N ALA A 881 -35.61 9.31 -6.00
CA ALA A 881 -36.03 10.46 -6.80
C ALA A 881 -36.16 10.03 -8.28
N GLY A 882 -37.39 10.05 -8.79
CA GLY A 882 -37.72 9.47 -10.10
C GLY A 882 -37.35 7.98 -10.16
N HIS A 883 -36.52 7.59 -11.13
CA HIS A 883 -36.03 6.22 -11.25
C HIS A 883 -34.72 5.95 -10.48
N THR A 884 -34.02 6.98 -10.03
CA THR A 884 -32.72 6.91 -9.36
C THR A 884 -32.89 6.70 -7.84
N LEU A 885 -31.93 5.99 -7.24
CA LEU A 885 -31.78 5.91 -5.78
C LEU A 885 -30.57 6.74 -5.34
N TYR A 886 -30.59 7.27 -4.12
CA TYR A 886 -29.47 7.98 -3.51
C TYR A 886 -29.26 7.47 -2.09
N CYS A 887 -28.01 7.51 -1.61
CA CYS A 887 -27.73 7.35 -0.19
C CYS A 887 -27.70 8.76 0.43
N THR A 888 -28.62 9.03 1.35
CA THR A 888 -28.91 10.38 1.82
C THR A 888 -28.92 10.40 3.35
N ALA A 889 -28.30 11.41 3.96
CA ALA A 889 -28.41 11.69 5.38
C ALA A 889 -29.34 12.90 5.60
N LEU A 890 -30.16 12.83 6.63
CA LEU A 890 -31.16 13.85 6.98
C LEU A 890 -30.88 14.36 8.41
N VAL A 891 -31.02 15.67 8.64
CA VAL A 891 -31.07 16.27 9.98
C VAL A 891 -32.51 16.71 10.24
N ILE A 892 -33.15 16.15 11.28
CA ILE A 892 -34.55 16.41 11.63
C ILE A 892 -34.61 16.97 13.05
N ALA A 893 -35.32 18.08 13.23
CA ALA A 893 -35.50 18.78 14.50
C ALA A 893 -36.49 18.07 15.45
N PRO A 894 -36.46 18.39 16.76
CA PRO A 894 -37.41 17.91 17.78
C PRO A 894 -38.91 18.10 17.50
N ASP A 895 -39.29 18.93 16.54
CA ASP A 895 -40.68 19.18 16.09
C ASP A 895 -41.04 18.41 14.80
N GLY A 896 -40.10 17.66 14.22
CA GLY A 896 -40.23 16.99 12.93
C GLY A 896 -39.90 17.88 11.71
N THR A 897 -39.35 19.08 11.88
CA THR A 897 -38.88 19.92 10.77
C THR A 897 -37.58 19.36 10.18
N LEU A 898 -37.49 19.26 8.85
CA LEU A 898 -36.24 18.91 8.17
C LEU A 898 -35.32 20.13 8.14
N LEU A 899 -34.18 20.06 8.83
CA LEU A 899 -33.17 21.12 8.87
C LEU A 899 -32.05 20.90 7.84
N GLY A 900 -31.73 19.63 7.54
CA GLY A 900 -30.60 19.27 6.68
C GLY A 900 -30.89 18.08 5.79
N HIS A 901 -30.36 18.13 4.57
CA HIS A 901 -30.45 17.07 3.56
C HIS A 901 -29.12 16.98 2.83
N HIS A 902 -28.52 15.79 2.81
CA HIS A 902 -27.22 15.56 2.19
C HIS A 902 -27.20 14.20 1.49
N ARG A 903 -27.21 14.19 0.15
CA ARG A 903 -26.89 13.02 -0.67
C ARG A 903 -25.37 12.83 -0.75
N LYS A 904 -24.92 11.58 -0.61
CA LYS A 904 -23.53 11.14 -0.78
C LYS A 904 -22.99 11.61 -2.15
N LEU A 905 -22.02 12.52 -2.14
CA LEU A 905 -21.43 13.17 -3.31
C LEU A 905 -20.79 12.16 -4.27
N VAL A 906 -20.19 11.10 -3.72
CA VAL A 906 -19.57 10.02 -4.50
C VAL A 906 -19.84 8.66 -3.82
N PRO A 907 -20.80 7.86 -4.33
CA PRO A 907 -20.91 6.45 -3.98
C PRO A 907 -19.59 5.71 -4.23
N THR A 908 -19.27 4.74 -3.39
CA THR A 908 -17.98 4.04 -3.32
C THR A 908 -18.01 2.70 -4.04
N GLY A 909 -16.98 2.38 -4.82
CA GLY A 909 -16.85 1.09 -5.50
C GLY A 909 -18.10 0.70 -6.33
N THR A 910 -18.70 -0.44 -5.98
CA THR A 910 -19.90 -0.99 -6.63
C THR A 910 -21.21 -0.26 -6.28
N GLU A 911 -21.25 0.59 -5.25
CA GLU A 911 -22.42 1.43 -4.95
C GLU A 911 -22.84 2.30 -6.15
N ARG A 912 -21.88 2.64 -7.01
CA ARG A 912 -22.05 3.40 -8.27
C ARG A 912 -22.93 2.69 -9.31
N LEU A 913 -23.27 1.41 -9.10
CA LEU A 913 -24.22 0.66 -9.92
C LEU A 913 -25.68 0.90 -9.50
N ILE A 914 -25.91 1.36 -8.26
CA ILE A 914 -27.23 1.44 -7.62
C ILE A 914 -27.60 2.83 -7.11
N TRP A 915 -26.62 3.71 -6.84
CA TRP A 915 -26.84 5.05 -6.30
C TRP A 915 -26.32 6.17 -7.21
N GLY A 916 -27.08 7.26 -7.27
CA GLY A 916 -26.67 8.55 -7.83
C GLY A 916 -25.71 9.32 -6.92
N ARG A 917 -25.24 10.48 -7.41
CA ARG A 917 -24.37 11.41 -6.69
C ARG A 917 -25.17 12.60 -6.16
N GLY A 918 -24.85 13.07 -4.96
CA GLY A 918 -25.22 14.42 -4.50
C GLY A 918 -24.52 15.53 -5.29
N ASP A 919 -24.95 16.77 -5.08
CA ASP A 919 -24.35 17.96 -5.68
C ASP A 919 -23.93 19.02 -4.65
N ALA A 920 -23.59 20.24 -5.11
CA ALA A 920 -23.09 21.30 -4.24
C ALA A 920 -24.14 21.85 -3.25
N ALA A 921 -25.43 21.60 -3.47
CA ALA A 921 -26.49 21.93 -2.50
C ALA A 921 -26.52 20.94 -1.31
N ASP A 922 -26.01 19.72 -1.48
CA ASP A 922 -25.86 18.71 -0.41
C ASP A 922 -24.64 19.00 0.50
N VAL A 923 -23.88 20.09 0.28
CA VAL A 923 -22.68 20.48 1.04
C VAL A 923 -23.04 21.57 2.05
N ALA A 924 -23.77 21.18 3.10
CA ALA A 924 -24.30 22.08 4.11
C ALA A 924 -23.99 21.64 5.55
N VAL A 925 -23.52 22.59 6.36
CA VAL A 925 -23.58 22.58 7.82
C VAL A 925 -24.88 23.29 8.25
N VAL A 926 -25.52 22.78 9.30
CA VAL A 926 -26.87 23.16 9.74
C VAL A 926 -26.81 23.73 11.15
N ASP A 927 -27.36 24.92 11.36
CA ASP A 927 -27.54 25.49 12.71
C ASP A 927 -28.64 24.76 13.49
N THR A 928 -28.35 24.40 14.74
CA THR A 928 -29.32 23.87 15.71
C THR A 928 -29.15 24.59 17.05
N ASP A 929 -30.10 24.44 17.97
CA ASP A 929 -29.98 24.90 19.36
C ASP A 929 -28.97 24.09 20.20
N LEU A 930 -28.34 23.06 19.60
CA LEU A 930 -27.19 22.31 20.12
C LEU A 930 -25.85 22.77 19.50
N GLY A 931 -25.86 23.71 18.56
CA GLY A 931 -24.70 24.13 17.77
C GLY A 931 -24.77 23.67 16.30
N ARG A 932 -23.68 23.87 15.56
CA ARG A 932 -23.63 23.59 14.11
C ARG A 932 -23.31 22.12 13.80
N VAL A 933 -24.28 21.44 13.18
CA VAL A 933 -24.23 20.02 12.80
C VAL A 933 -23.81 19.87 11.34
N GLY A 934 -22.75 19.11 11.07
CA GLY A 934 -22.33 18.69 9.74
C GLY A 934 -22.54 17.19 9.54
N MET A 935 -22.59 16.74 8.28
CA MET A 935 -22.71 15.33 7.90
C MET A 935 -21.59 14.96 6.92
N ALA A 936 -21.14 13.70 6.93
CA ALA A 936 -20.34 13.11 5.86
C ALA A 936 -20.50 11.58 5.84
N ILE A 937 -20.96 10.99 4.73
CA ILE A 937 -21.33 9.58 4.69
C ILE A 937 -20.12 8.73 4.28
N CYS A 938 -19.71 7.81 5.16
CA CYS A 938 -18.70 6.79 4.86
C CYS A 938 -17.40 7.42 4.30
N TRP A 939 -16.96 7.02 3.09
CA TRP A 939 -15.66 7.45 2.54
C TRP A 939 -15.57 8.92 2.11
N GLU A 940 -16.64 9.71 2.21
CA GLU A 940 -16.53 11.18 2.09
C GLU A 940 -15.65 11.80 3.18
N ASN A 941 -15.50 11.10 4.31
CA ASN A 941 -14.53 11.43 5.36
C ASN A 941 -13.05 11.33 4.91
N TYR A 942 -12.78 10.70 3.76
CA TYR A 942 -11.46 10.70 3.11
C TYR A 942 -11.33 11.77 2.01
N MET A 943 -12.35 12.60 1.75
CA MET A 943 -12.28 13.70 0.79
C MET A 943 -11.84 15.00 1.50
N PRO A 944 -10.55 15.39 1.47
CA PRO A 944 -10.05 16.49 2.29
C PRO A 944 -10.75 17.82 1.97
N LEU A 945 -10.99 18.11 0.69
CA LEU A 945 -11.65 19.35 0.27
C LEU A 945 -13.10 19.47 0.78
N TYR A 946 -13.79 18.35 0.99
CA TYR A 946 -15.15 18.34 1.54
C TYR A 946 -15.13 18.58 3.05
N ARG A 947 -14.22 17.91 3.77
CA ARG A 947 -13.95 18.19 5.19
C ARG A 947 -13.56 19.64 5.44
N THR A 948 -12.61 20.18 4.67
CA THR A 948 -12.21 21.59 4.74
C THR A 948 -13.38 22.54 4.49
N GLU A 949 -14.30 22.22 3.59
CA GLU A 949 -15.51 23.03 3.38
C GLU A 949 -16.46 22.98 4.58
N LEU A 950 -16.68 21.81 5.20
CA LEU A 950 -17.47 21.69 6.44
C LEU A 950 -16.82 22.47 7.60
N TYR A 951 -15.49 22.42 7.73
CA TYR A 951 -14.74 23.25 8.70
C TYR A 951 -14.88 24.75 8.39
N ARG A 952 -14.85 25.14 7.11
CA ARG A 952 -15.02 26.53 6.66
C ARG A 952 -16.45 27.05 6.84
N GLN A 953 -17.43 26.16 6.91
CA GLN A 953 -18.80 26.43 7.35
C GLN A 953 -18.96 26.33 8.89
N GLY A 954 -17.87 26.04 9.62
CA GLY A 954 -17.78 26.14 11.07
C GLY A 954 -18.46 24.98 11.83
N VAL A 955 -18.46 23.76 11.29
CA VAL A 955 -19.02 22.57 11.98
C VAL A 955 -18.47 22.38 13.39
N GLN A 956 -19.37 22.14 14.36
CA GLN A 956 -19.03 21.88 15.76
C GLN A 956 -19.32 20.43 16.15
N ILE A 957 -20.40 19.86 15.59
CA ILE A 957 -20.82 18.47 15.77
C ILE A 957 -20.81 17.79 14.40
N TYR A 958 -19.85 16.91 14.18
CA TYR A 958 -19.60 16.25 12.91
C TYR A 958 -20.18 14.83 12.95
N CYS A 959 -21.28 14.59 12.23
CA CYS A 959 -21.94 13.29 12.17
C CYS A 959 -21.41 12.46 10.99
N ALA A 960 -20.91 11.26 11.27
CA ALA A 960 -20.30 10.38 10.28
C ALA A 960 -20.98 8.99 10.22
N PRO A 961 -22.17 8.87 9.61
CA PRO A 961 -22.84 7.59 9.37
C PRO A 961 -22.02 6.71 8.41
N THR A 962 -21.94 5.40 8.68
CA THR A 962 -21.10 4.47 7.90
C THR A 962 -21.57 3.02 7.92
N VAL A 963 -21.10 2.22 6.96
CA VAL A 963 -21.02 0.75 7.03
C VAL A 963 -19.57 0.21 6.99
N ASP A 964 -18.58 1.10 7.13
CA ASP A 964 -17.15 0.76 7.18
C ASP A 964 -16.74 0.28 8.58
N CYS A 965 -16.69 -1.04 8.74
CA CYS A 965 -16.40 -1.71 10.00
C CYS A 965 -14.92 -2.11 10.17
N ARG A 966 -14.00 -1.42 9.47
CA ARG A 966 -12.54 -1.66 9.53
C ARG A 966 -11.90 -0.91 10.69
N ASP A 967 -10.85 -1.47 11.30
CA ASP A 967 -10.10 -0.84 12.41
C ASP A 967 -9.51 0.54 12.03
N THR A 968 -9.31 0.80 10.75
CA THR A 968 -8.86 2.09 10.20
C THR A 968 -9.89 3.22 10.34
N TRP A 969 -11.18 2.89 10.49
CA TRP A 969 -12.25 3.87 10.58
C TRP A 969 -12.16 4.70 11.86
N ALA A 970 -11.97 4.07 13.02
CA ALA A 970 -11.86 4.74 14.31
C ALA A 970 -10.66 5.71 14.36
N ALA A 971 -9.53 5.36 13.71
CA ALA A 971 -8.38 6.25 13.57
C ALA A 971 -8.69 7.47 12.66
N THR A 972 -9.56 7.30 11.67
CA THR A 972 -10.01 8.38 10.79
C THR A 972 -10.95 9.33 11.53
N MET A 973 -11.90 8.82 12.30
CA MET A 973 -12.79 9.64 13.15
C MET A 973 -11.99 10.43 14.20
N ARG A 974 -10.96 9.82 14.80
CA ARG A 974 -10.01 10.52 15.66
C ARG A 974 -9.32 11.68 14.94
N HIS A 975 -8.78 11.44 13.75
CA HIS A 975 -8.11 12.46 12.95
C HIS A 975 -9.03 13.63 12.60
N VAL A 976 -10.28 13.36 12.18
CA VAL A 976 -11.27 14.40 11.85
C VAL A 976 -11.58 15.30 13.05
N GLY A 977 -11.74 14.73 14.26
CA GLY A 977 -11.97 15.52 15.47
C GLY A 977 -10.81 16.46 15.82
N VAL A 978 -9.57 15.95 15.70
CA VAL A 978 -8.34 16.73 15.95
C VAL A 978 -8.10 17.80 14.87
N GLU A 979 -8.33 17.48 13.60
CA GLU A 979 -8.07 18.35 12.45
C GLU A 979 -9.12 19.47 12.32
N GLY A 980 -10.41 19.13 12.46
CA GLY A 980 -11.51 20.10 12.36
C GLY A 980 -11.84 20.83 13.65
N ARG A 981 -11.25 20.41 14.79
CA ARG A 981 -11.62 20.84 16.16
C ARG A 981 -13.12 20.75 16.42
N CYS A 982 -13.69 19.57 16.18
CA CYS A 982 -15.12 19.30 16.31
C CYS A 982 -15.37 17.98 17.04
N PHE A 983 -16.56 17.81 17.62
CA PHE A 983 -16.99 16.53 18.19
C PHE A 983 -17.45 15.60 17.07
N VAL A 984 -16.86 14.40 16.95
CA VAL A 984 -17.19 13.44 15.88
C VAL A 984 -18.09 12.35 16.42
N LEU A 985 -19.30 12.21 15.86
CA LEU A 985 -20.31 11.21 16.21
C LEU A 985 -20.46 10.24 15.03
N SER A 986 -19.83 9.06 15.09
CA SER A 986 -19.86 8.10 14.00
C SER A 986 -20.74 6.88 14.31
N ALA A 987 -21.79 6.69 13.51
CA ALA A 987 -22.73 5.58 13.62
C ALA A 987 -22.44 4.53 12.54
N ALA A 988 -21.93 3.36 12.96
CA ALA A 988 -21.72 2.19 12.13
C ALA A 988 -22.86 1.18 12.28
N GLN A 989 -23.27 0.50 11.20
CA GLN A 989 -24.18 -0.64 11.33
C GLN A 989 -23.52 -1.83 12.04
N PHE A 990 -24.25 -2.49 12.94
CA PHE A 990 -23.96 -3.88 13.33
C PHE A 990 -25.08 -4.78 12.83
N ALA A 991 -24.77 -5.60 11.82
CA ALA A 991 -25.73 -6.40 11.07
C ALA A 991 -25.33 -7.88 11.09
N VAL A 992 -26.29 -8.76 11.32
CA VAL A 992 -26.12 -10.22 11.32
C VAL A 992 -26.91 -10.88 10.20
N ARG A 993 -26.64 -12.15 9.87
CA ARG A 993 -27.29 -12.85 8.74
C ARG A 993 -28.83 -12.84 8.82
N ALA A 994 -29.39 -12.77 10.02
CA ALA A 994 -30.83 -12.69 10.30
C ALA A 994 -31.48 -11.31 10.03
N ASP A 995 -30.69 -10.24 9.83
CA ASP A 995 -31.19 -8.94 9.36
C ASP A 995 -31.42 -8.91 7.84
N TYR A 996 -31.04 -9.97 7.15
CA TYR A 996 -31.15 -10.14 5.71
C TYR A 996 -32.10 -11.31 5.39
N PRO A 997 -33.01 -11.19 4.41
CA PRO A 997 -33.89 -12.28 4.00
C PRO A 997 -33.14 -13.58 3.67
N PRO A 998 -33.76 -14.77 3.85
CA PRO A 998 -33.11 -16.05 3.57
C PRO A 998 -32.61 -16.17 2.12
N ASP A 999 -33.33 -15.59 1.16
CA ASP A 999 -33.00 -15.59 -0.27
C ASP A 999 -31.94 -14.54 -0.69
N PHE A 1000 -31.49 -13.68 0.23
CA PHE A 1000 -30.51 -12.64 -0.08
C PHE A 1000 -29.08 -13.22 -0.21
N PRO A 1001 -28.30 -12.85 -1.26
CA PRO A 1001 -27.03 -13.49 -1.59
C PRO A 1001 -25.88 -13.06 -0.66
N LEU A 1002 -25.80 -13.70 0.50
CA LEU A 1002 -24.70 -13.58 1.47
C LEU A 1002 -23.95 -14.91 1.64
N GLY A 1003 -22.71 -14.81 2.11
CA GLY A 1003 -21.92 -15.96 2.56
C GLY A 1003 -22.44 -16.58 3.86
N ALA A 1004 -21.71 -17.58 4.36
CA ALA A 1004 -22.07 -18.32 5.58
C ALA A 1004 -21.79 -17.56 6.89
N ASP A 1005 -21.12 -16.41 6.84
CA ASP A 1005 -20.71 -15.66 8.04
C ASP A 1005 -21.92 -15.12 8.83
N PRO A 1006 -21.97 -15.33 10.16
CA PRO A 1006 -23.10 -14.89 10.98
C PRO A 1006 -23.14 -13.37 11.17
N VAL A 1007 -21.98 -12.70 11.14
CA VAL A 1007 -21.83 -11.24 11.26
C VAL A 1007 -21.48 -10.68 9.88
N VAL A 1008 -22.34 -9.78 9.38
CA VAL A 1008 -22.27 -9.21 8.03
C VAL A 1008 -21.63 -7.81 8.04
N ILE A 1009 -21.82 -7.07 9.14
CA ILE A 1009 -21.11 -5.81 9.43
C ILE A 1009 -20.83 -5.80 10.94
N ARG A 1010 -19.55 -5.70 11.35
CA ARG A 1010 -19.13 -5.88 12.76
C ARG A 1010 -19.25 -4.63 13.65
N GLY A 1011 -19.93 -3.58 13.20
CA GLY A 1011 -19.98 -2.30 13.93
C GLY A 1011 -18.67 -1.50 13.84
N GLY A 1012 -18.54 -0.52 14.74
CA GLY A 1012 -17.41 0.42 14.83
C GLY A 1012 -17.80 1.82 15.33
N SER A 1013 -19.04 2.01 15.83
CA SER A 1013 -19.55 3.31 16.28
C SER A 1013 -18.68 3.90 17.40
N CYS A 1014 -18.49 5.21 17.39
CA CYS A 1014 -17.72 5.95 18.39
C CYS A 1014 -18.13 7.43 18.48
N VAL A 1015 -17.79 8.05 19.61
CA VAL A 1015 -17.85 9.51 19.83
C VAL A 1015 -16.45 10.01 20.19
N VAL A 1016 -15.99 11.08 19.54
CA VAL A 1016 -14.64 11.67 19.72
C VAL A 1016 -14.73 13.15 20.11
N ASP A 1017 -13.85 13.60 21.00
CA ASP A 1017 -13.66 15.02 21.31
C ASP A 1017 -12.71 15.76 20.33
N PRO A 1018 -12.67 17.12 20.33
CA PRO A 1018 -11.75 17.93 19.51
C PRO A 1018 -10.25 17.68 19.73
N PHE A 1019 -9.89 16.86 20.72
CA PHE A 1019 -8.51 16.47 21.05
C PHE A 1019 -8.22 14.99 20.73
N GLY A 1020 -9.15 14.30 20.06
CA GLY A 1020 -8.97 12.93 19.58
C GLY A 1020 -9.26 11.82 20.62
N ARG A 1021 -9.76 12.18 21.81
CA ARG A 1021 -10.13 11.21 22.84
C ARG A 1021 -11.50 10.59 22.51
N PHE A 1022 -11.65 9.29 22.72
CA PHE A 1022 -12.96 8.67 22.63
C PHE A 1022 -13.75 8.95 23.91
N LEU A 1023 -14.91 9.59 23.76
CA LEU A 1023 -15.90 9.78 24.83
C LEU A 1023 -16.78 8.53 24.98
N ALA A 1024 -17.05 7.85 23.86
CA ALA A 1024 -17.71 6.54 23.83
C ALA A 1024 -17.18 5.68 22.67
N GLY A 1025 -17.14 4.35 22.86
CA GLY A 1025 -16.63 3.41 21.86
C GLY A 1025 -15.11 3.46 21.64
N PRO A 1026 -14.59 2.89 20.53
CA PRO A 1026 -15.35 2.19 19.49
C PRO A 1026 -15.99 0.88 19.95
N VAL A 1027 -17.22 0.61 19.52
CA VAL A 1027 -17.97 -0.62 19.85
C VAL A 1027 -18.00 -1.57 18.67
N PHE A 1028 -17.64 -2.84 18.88
CA PHE A 1028 -17.71 -3.90 17.86
C PHE A 1028 -18.54 -5.09 18.33
N GLU A 1029 -19.00 -5.89 17.36
CA GLU A 1029 -19.58 -7.23 17.51
C GLU A 1029 -20.88 -7.34 18.33
N ARG A 1030 -21.55 -6.22 18.60
CA ARG A 1030 -22.85 -6.15 19.26
C ARG A 1030 -23.66 -4.92 18.83
N ARG A 1031 -24.97 -4.96 19.09
CA ARG A 1031 -25.84 -3.76 19.07
C ARG A 1031 -25.66 -2.98 20.37
N GLU A 1032 -25.61 -1.66 20.27
CA GLU A 1032 -25.47 -0.76 21.42
C GLU A 1032 -25.93 0.66 21.06
N VAL A 1033 -26.50 1.38 22.02
CA VAL A 1033 -26.67 2.83 21.93
C VAL A 1033 -25.56 3.47 22.77
N LEU A 1034 -24.58 4.07 22.09
CA LEU A 1034 -23.47 4.76 22.74
C LEU A 1034 -23.95 6.14 23.20
N VAL A 1035 -23.86 6.44 24.49
CA VAL A 1035 -24.22 7.76 25.04
C VAL A 1035 -22.97 8.51 25.47
N ALA A 1036 -22.91 9.81 25.16
CA ALA A 1036 -21.82 10.70 25.56
C ALA A 1036 -22.34 12.09 25.93
N ASP A 1037 -21.60 12.79 26.79
CA ASP A 1037 -21.83 14.18 27.15
C ASP A 1037 -20.74 15.05 26.49
N LEU A 1038 -21.13 16.04 25.69
CA LEU A 1038 -20.25 16.91 24.91
C LEU A 1038 -20.13 18.28 25.60
N ASP A 1039 -18.92 18.67 25.98
CA ASP A 1039 -18.63 19.98 26.55
C ASP A 1039 -18.24 20.98 25.44
N LEU A 1040 -19.21 21.75 24.94
CA LEU A 1040 -19.01 22.65 23.80
C LEU A 1040 -18.08 23.83 24.15
N ASP A 1041 -17.91 24.16 25.43
CA ASP A 1041 -16.99 25.21 25.90
C ASP A 1041 -15.51 24.84 25.64
N LEU A 1042 -15.22 23.57 25.33
CA LEU A 1042 -13.89 23.11 24.88
C LEU A 1042 -13.50 23.61 23.49
N LEU A 1043 -14.47 23.94 22.62
CA LEU A 1043 -14.21 24.28 21.22
C LEU A 1043 -13.39 25.57 21.09
N ASP A 1044 -13.78 26.62 21.80
CA ASP A 1044 -13.08 27.92 21.79
C ASP A 1044 -11.62 27.79 22.25
N GLY A 1045 -11.34 26.89 23.19
CA GLY A 1045 -9.98 26.57 23.62
C GLY A 1045 -9.20 25.72 22.60
N ALA A 1046 -9.86 24.81 21.90
CA ALA A 1046 -9.21 23.89 20.97
C ALA A 1046 -8.64 24.57 19.71
N TYR A 1047 -9.22 25.70 19.29
CA TYR A 1047 -8.72 26.50 18.17
C TYR A 1047 -7.41 27.26 18.48
N LEU A 1048 -6.99 27.37 19.74
CA LEU A 1048 -5.69 27.96 20.11
C LEU A 1048 -4.52 27.16 19.51
N ASP A 1049 -4.58 25.83 19.65
CA ASP A 1049 -3.54 24.91 19.20
C ASP A 1049 -3.55 24.73 17.67
N LEU A 1050 -4.74 24.73 17.05
CA LEU A 1050 -4.91 24.47 15.63
C LEU A 1050 -6.26 25.00 15.12
N ASP A 1051 -6.23 25.83 14.08
CA ASP A 1051 -7.39 26.24 13.28
C ASP A 1051 -7.02 26.14 11.80
N VAL A 1052 -7.46 25.06 11.15
CA VAL A 1052 -7.13 24.71 9.76
C VAL A 1052 -7.81 25.59 8.70
N VAL A 1053 -8.78 26.44 9.07
CA VAL A 1053 -9.51 27.32 8.13
C VAL A 1053 -9.33 28.81 8.40
N GLY A 1054 -8.91 29.20 9.60
CA GLY A 1054 -8.37 30.53 9.92
C GLY A 1054 -6.84 30.52 9.97
N HIS A 1055 -6.24 30.47 11.16
CA HIS A 1055 -4.83 30.88 11.33
C HIS A 1055 -3.78 29.95 10.71
N TYR A 1056 -4.05 28.65 10.52
CA TYR A 1056 -3.17 27.75 9.75
C TYR A 1056 -3.46 27.75 8.23
N ALA A 1057 -4.56 28.33 7.76
CA ALA A 1057 -5.07 28.11 6.40
C ALA A 1057 -4.21 28.69 5.27
N ARG A 1058 -3.31 29.65 5.58
CA ARG A 1058 -2.42 30.33 4.61
C ARG A 1058 -3.12 30.76 3.31
N PRO A 1059 -4.13 31.66 3.40
CA PRO A 1059 -4.92 32.12 2.25
C PRO A 1059 -4.11 32.88 1.18
N ASP A 1060 -2.86 33.23 1.50
CA ASP A 1060 -1.85 33.77 0.59
C ASP A 1060 -1.19 32.72 -0.32
N LEU A 1061 -1.21 31.43 0.08
CA LEU A 1061 -0.60 30.31 -0.65
C LEU A 1061 -1.61 29.24 -1.12
N PHE A 1062 -2.78 29.17 -0.49
CA PHE A 1062 -3.82 28.17 -0.73
C PHE A 1062 -5.20 28.83 -0.76
N ARG A 1063 -6.04 28.46 -1.73
CA ARG A 1063 -7.43 28.93 -1.77
C ARG A 1063 -8.36 27.83 -2.26
N LEU A 1064 -9.24 27.37 -1.39
CA LEU A 1064 -10.38 26.55 -1.77
C LEU A 1064 -11.50 27.46 -2.31
N THR A 1065 -12.13 27.06 -3.42
CA THR A 1065 -13.31 27.72 -3.99
C THR A 1065 -14.35 26.67 -4.36
N THR A 1066 -15.48 26.66 -3.66
CA THR A 1066 -16.59 25.77 -3.96
C THR A 1066 -17.51 26.38 -5.01
N THR A 1067 -17.86 25.61 -6.05
CA THR A 1067 -18.78 26.04 -7.11
C THR A 1067 -20.24 25.79 -6.72
N ALA A 1068 -20.62 26.20 -5.51
CA ALA A 1068 -22.01 26.18 -5.08
C ALA A 1068 -22.81 27.17 -5.95
N LYS A 1069 -23.76 26.67 -6.74
CA LYS A 1069 -24.78 27.53 -7.35
C LYS A 1069 -25.68 28.04 -6.21
N PRO A 1070 -25.99 29.34 -6.11
CA PRO A 1070 -27.00 29.79 -5.17
C PRO A 1070 -28.32 29.08 -5.50
N ALA A 1071 -28.96 28.52 -4.47
CA ALA A 1071 -30.17 27.72 -4.63
C ALA A 1071 -31.26 28.52 -5.35
N ARG A 1072 -31.83 27.96 -6.42
CA ARG A 1072 -33.02 28.52 -7.06
C ARG A 1072 -34.22 28.28 -6.16
N ALA A 1073 -34.57 29.29 -5.36
CA ALA A 1073 -35.87 29.32 -4.71
C ALA A 1073 -37.00 29.25 -5.75
N GLY A 1074 -37.89 28.27 -5.62
CA GLY A 1074 -39.19 28.28 -6.31
C GLY A 1074 -39.25 27.72 -7.74
N THR A 1075 -38.66 26.57 -8.03
CA THR A 1075 -39.14 25.69 -9.12
C THR A 1075 -39.10 24.22 -8.70
N PRO A 1076 -40.22 23.46 -8.77
CA PRO A 1076 -40.16 22.01 -8.70
C PRO A 1076 -39.54 21.49 -10.01
N ASP A 1077 -38.50 20.67 -9.91
CA ASP A 1077 -37.84 20.11 -11.09
C ASP A 1077 -38.67 18.91 -11.59
N HIS A 1078 -39.29 19.06 -12.76
CA HIS A 1078 -40.14 18.02 -13.36
C HIS A 1078 -39.27 16.91 -13.96
N GLY A 1079 -39.34 15.72 -13.37
CA GLY A 1079 -38.84 14.46 -13.95
C GLY A 1079 -39.83 13.79 -14.92
#